data_AF-A0AAJ5WUM2-F1
#
_entry.id   AF-A0AAJ5WUM2-F1
#
_cell.length_a   1.000
_cell.length_b   1.000
_cell.length_c   1.000
_cell.angle_alpha   90.00
_cell.angle_beta   90.00
_cell.angle_gamma   90.00
#
_symmetry.space_group_name_H-M   'P 1'
#
loop_
_entity.id
_entity.type
_entity.pdbx_description
1 polymer ?
#
loop_
_entity_poly.entity_id
_entity_poly.type
_entity_poly.pdbx_seq_one_letter_code
_entity_poly.pdbx_strand_id
1 'polypeptide(L)'
;MKLFFLLSSLLALQAGAQTNSNPFAVVPDQPQPGSQVAITYKDKGTVLEGRKNIRAVVYHYGQWKWQATDLPLTWKDTAWVGNWQLPAGCGLITCIFTNDTITDNGGKLTYAWLLSDGKGKQQPGAFYAWGTLRNPSFAEKAPFRVDSTAYIADEVTRMWCRYEVRDHPDSRPFIFKDALGLYKKTSEDSATDDNIRKELADILRLPNLTEQAWIDALDCYSMLLQDRSAADSLETIILQKYPDGILARDKVLYSLFRETDLNKKISEFDQFITRFPPAQFAAVETANTALYYNKLFRTAVYTPIMKDSNYSNFYKYLPMVPLVELNTFYHHLVEIPYEQKMIPLKTAMLLSDTLYKQIMNHPVDGVYSPLQWPAVRNKDATITIYTHAKILMESKQYARALATVELLQPMYGYTKADYNDLTVRLLQATGKKQAIRPWLMGAAKENALSPLLLDLLKKEYIATKNRTGAGFEAWVDALKSKDKALAQQTHLKDDLINQAIAPFNLESAKGGFVDLEAQRGKIVVLDFWATWCAPCKAAMPGMQLAVNKYKADQNVAFYFIATQETKPDYKEQIKKFIAEKKYSFEVLYDGYNEESKHLDKAYGRYAKDYQLSGIPMKMIIDQQGRLRWLNTGYKGSPSALADEISFIIELLKEEASRQSGASNMEKKNQQHNPYTSEAVSFTGVDSALHFAGTLTLPAAGPITKAVVLVSGTGKQDRDGTMAGHKMFARIADTLSRNGIAVLRVDDRGTGETTGSYEDATTEDFATDALQAIEYLRTRPGLKAARIGLLGHSEGGAAAAIAAASSADVQFVISLAGLAVKGIDALLVQNRQLVAAYPDLPQYNRDRYNDINQLMFYTVYTNVNAPNLEQKLRDTFAVWKAKDDKLVDSLKIQYDHFRFPLESYVRQATGKWYRYHIAFDPAPFLSRITVPVLAIQGDKDLMLHGQSNLESWQKYAGANGKTTTRLLPNLNHLLQACSTCSASEYARLGDSPAPEVLAVIVNWLLLL
;
A
#
# COMPACT_ATOMS: atom_id res chain seq x y z
N MET A 1 -24.61 -0.25 43.07
CA MET A 1 -25.22 -1.57 42.80
C MET A 1 -26.64 -1.55 42.21
N LYS A 2 -27.45 -0.48 42.35
CA LYS A 2 -28.80 -0.39 41.72
C LYS A 2 -28.85 0.36 40.37
N LEU A 3 -27.81 1.09 39.97
CA LEU A 3 -27.75 1.79 38.68
C LEU A 3 -27.27 0.92 37.49
N PHE A 4 -26.65 -0.24 37.78
CA PHE A 4 -26.07 -1.13 36.76
C PHE A 4 -27.04 -2.21 36.22
N PHE A 5 -28.13 -2.49 36.95
CA PHE A 5 -29.18 -3.41 36.51
C PHE A 5 -30.16 -2.79 35.49
N LEU A 6 -30.14 -1.46 35.36
CA LEU A 6 -30.96 -0.72 34.40
C LEU A 6 -30.36 -0.67 32.98
N LEU A 7 -29.03 -0.84 32.82
CA LEU A 7 -28.43 -0.87 31.48
C LEU A 7 -28.52 -2.23 30.77
N SER A 8 -28.57 -3.35 31.51
CA SER A 8 -28.74 -4.68 30.92
C SER A 8 -30.17 -4.95 30.43
N SER A 9 -31.16 -4.30 31.03
CA SER A 9 -32.55 -4.35 30.61
C SER A 9 -32.84 -3.43 29.42
N LEU A 10 -32.19 -2.26 29.32
CA LEU A 10 -32.34 -1.35 28.18
C LEU A 10 -31.74 -1.85 26.84
N LEU A 11 -30.73 -2.72 26.89
CA LEU A 11 -30.17 -3.36 25.68
C LEU A 11 -30.95 -4.59 25.21
N ALA A 12 -31.69 -5.26 26.11
CA ALA A 12 -32.61 -6.34 25.76
C ALA A 12 -33.99 -5.80 25.27
N LEU A 13 -34.41 -4.64 25.76
CA LEU A 13 -35.69 -4.01 25.39
C LEU A 13 -35.69 -3.29 24.03
N GLN A 14 -34.54 -3.06 23.39
CA GLN A 14 -34.49 -2.60 21.99
C GLN A 14 -34.74 -3.72 20.95
N ALA A 15 -34.84 -4.98 21.39
CA ALA A 15 -35.21 -6.10 20.52
C ALA A 15 -36.73 -6.33 20.42
N GLY A 16 -37.55 -5.67 21.25
CA GLY A 16 -38.99 -5.97 21.37
C GLY A 16 -39.95 -4.83 20.97
N ALA A 17 -39.44 -3.69 20.49
CA ALA A 17 -40.29 -2.60 20.03
C ALA A 17 -39.62 -1.88 18.84
N GLN A 18 -39.61 -2.52 17.67
CA GLN A 18 -38.97 -1.95 16.48
C GLN A 18 -40.00 -1.44 15.46
N THR A 19 -40.00 -0.13 15.37
CA THR A 19 -40.66 0.73 14.38
C THR A 19 -40.30 0.33 12.95
N ASN A 20 -41.18 0.68 12.01
CA ASN A 20 -41.17 0.44 10.56
C ASN A 20 -39.86 0.69 9.74
N SER A 21 -38.71 0.99 10.36
CA SER A 21 -37.47 1.45 9.75
C SER A 21 -36.28 0.49 9.76
N ASN A 22 -36.32 -0.66 10.45
CA ASN A 22 -35.21 -1.62 10.42
C ASN A 22 -35.27 -2.47 9.13
N PRO A 23 -34.21 -2.51 8.30
CA PRO A 23 -34.20 -3.31 7.07
C PRO A 23 -34.18 -4.82 7.32
N PHE A 24 -33.85 -5.30 8.51
CA PHE A 24 -33.78 -6.73 8.83
C PHE A 24 -34.67 -7.10 10.02
N ALA A 25 -35.43 -8.19 9.91
CA ALA A 25 -36.18 -8.77 11.04
C ALA A 25 -36.35 -10.29 10.93
N VAL A 26 -36.49 -10.95 12.09
CA VAL A 26 -36.81 -12.37 12.23
C VAL A 26 -38.20 -12.51 12.83
N VAL A 27 -39.08 -13.26 12.16
CA VAL A 27 -40.49 -13.44 12.53
C VAL A 27 -40.73 -14.90 12.94
N PRO A 28 -41.37 -15.17 14.10
CA PRO A 28 -41.89 -14.18 15.07
C PRO A 28 -40.77 -13.48 15.86
N ASP A 29 -41.05 -12.32 16.47
CA ASP A 29 -40.09 -11.48 17.21
C ASP A 29 -39.41 -12.16 18.42
N GLN A 30 -39.91 -13.34 18.82
CA GLN A 30 -39.30 -14.22 19.82
C GLN A 30 -39.05 -15.61 19.20
N PRO A 31 -38.13 -15.71 18.21
CA PRO A 31 -37.91 -16.96 17.50
C PRO A 31 -37.35 -18.03 18.45
N GLN A 32 -37.97 -19.21 18.43
CA GLN A 32 -37.57 -20.34 19.28
C GLN A 32 -36.66 -21.29 18.50
N PRO A 33 -35.46 -21.68 19.02
CA PRO A 33 -34.65 -22.70 18.39
C PRO A 33 -35.46 -23.98 18.10
N GLY A 34 -35.35 -24.52 16.89
CA GLY A 34 -36.16 -25.67 16.44
C GLY A 34 -37.50 -25.31 15.80
N SER A 35 -37.89 -24.02 15.74
CA SER A 35 -39.13 -23.58 15.09
C SER A 35 -38.92 -23.12 13.64
N GLN A 36 -40.02 -22.98 12.90
CA GLN A 36 -40.03 -22.28 11.61
C GLN A 36 -40.00 -20.77 11.85
N VAL A 37 -39.09 -20.09 11.16
CA VAL A 37 -38.95 -18.62 11.21
C VAL A 37 -38.98 -18.05 9.79
N ALA A 38 -39.43 -16.81 9.67
CA ALA A 38 -39.30 -16.03 8.45
C ALA A 38 -38.28 -14.90 8.65
N ILE A 39 -37.27 -14.84 7.80
CA ILE A 39 -36.31 -13.74 7.75
C ILE A 39 -36.80 -12.76 6.69
N THR A 40 -36.92 -11.49 7.09
CA THR A 40 -37.39 -10.40 6.22
C THR A 40 -36.28 -9.38 5.99
N TYR A 41 -36.15 -8.92 4.75
CA TYR A 41 -35.18 -7.91 4.34
C TYR A 41 -35.82 -6.84 3.45
N LYS A 42 -35.83 -5.60 3.92
CA LYS A 42 -36.25 -4.43 3.16
C LYS A 42 -35.00 -3.81 2.53
N ASP A 43 -34.93 -3.80 1.21
CA ASP A 43 -33.80 -3.25 0.45
C ASP A 43 -33.80 -1.71 0.40
N LYS A 44 -34.97 -1.09 0.57
CA LYS A 44 -35.10 0.37 0.58
C LYS A 44 -34.26 0.99 1.70
N GLY A 45 -33.39 1.94 1.36
CA GLY A 45 -32.47 2.60 2.29
C GLY A 45 -31.20 1.80 2.59
N THR A 46 -30.95 0.68 1.91
CA THR A 46 -29.71 -0.09 2.02
C THR A 46 -28.85 0.02 0.76
N VAL A 47 -27.62 -0.51 0.80
CA VAL A 47 -26.74 -0.59 -0.37
C VAL A 47 -27.29 -1.48 -1.50
N LEU A 48 -28.36 -2.23 -1.25
CA LEU A 48 -29.05 -3.09 -2.21
C LEU A 48 -30.37 -2.50 -2.73
N GLU A 49 -30.69 -1.24 -2.43
CA GLU A 49 -31.94 -0.62 -2.88
C GLU A 49 -32.14 -0.74 -4.40
N GLY A 50 -33.28 -1.31 -4.80
CA GLY A 50 -33.66 -1.47 -6.20
C GLY A 50 -32.89 -2.56 -6.96
N ARG A 51 -32.08 -3.36 -6.27
CA ARG A 51 -31.38 -4.51 -6.87
C ARG A 51 -32.33 -5.70 -7.01
N LYS A 52 -32.18 -6.42 -8.13
CA LYS A 52 -32.91 -7.67 -8.39
C LYS A 52 -32.11 -8.88 -7.89
N ASN A 53 -32.73 -10.06 -7.83
CA ASN A 53 -32.04 -11.33 -7.51
C ASN A 53 -31.25 -11.29 -6.19
N ILE A 54 -31.81 -10.68 -5.15
CA ILE A 54 -31.16 -10.68 -3.84
C ILE A 54 -31.13 -12.10 -3.30
N ARG A 55 -29.95 -12.55 -2.88
CA ARG A 55 -29.71 -13.82 -2.20
C ARG A 55 -29.35 -13.56 -0.76
N ALA A 56 -29.76 -14.45 0.14
CA ALA A 56 -29.35 -14.41 1.52
C ALA A 56 -28.59 -15.66 1.91
N VAL A 57 -27.61 -15.47 2.80
CA VAL A 57 -26.97 -16.55 3.55
C VAL A 57 -27.21 -16.28 5.02
N VAL A 58 -27.73 -17.30 5.70
CA VAL A 58 -27.93 -17.28 7.14
C VAL A 58 -26.75 -17.98 7.79
N TYR A 59 -25.98 -17.21 8.53
CA TYR A 59 -24.98 -17.75 9.44
C TYR A 59 -25.61 -17.92 10.80
N HIS A 60 -25.34 -19.06 11.42
CA HIS A 60 -25.82 -19.33 12.75
C HIS A 60 -24.73 -19.96 13.59
N TYR A 61 -24.75 -19.63 14.88
CA TYR A 61 -23.87 -20.20 15.86
C TYR A 61 -24.66 -21.11 16.79
N GLY A 62 -24.31 -22.39 16.79
CA GLY A 62 -24.94 -23.41 17.62
C GLY A 62 -23.99 -24.59 17.78
N GLN A 63 -24.12 -25.34 18.88
CA GLN A 63 -23.20 -26.44 19.20
C GLN A 63 -21.71 -26.02 19.13
N TRP A 64 -21.41 -24.78 19.52
CA TRP A 64 -20.06 -24.21 19.57
C TRP A 64 -19.36 -24.00 18.22
N LYS A 65 -20.11 -24.04 17.11
CA LYS A 65 -19.59 -23.86 15.76
C LYS A 65 -20.46 -22.91 14.93
N TRP A 66 -19.82 -22.22 13.99
CA TRP A 66 -20.50 -21.48 12.95
C TRP A 66 -20.92 -22.42 11.83
N GLN A 67 -22.12 -22.19 11.31
CA GLN A 67 -22.66 -22.90 10.17
C GLN A 67 -23.37 -21.91 9.26
N ALA A 68 -23.36 -22.19 7.96
CA ALA A 68 -24.01 -21.36 6.94
C ALA A 68 -25.10 -22.14 6.23
N THR A 69 -26.20 -21.47 5.90
CA THR A 69 -27.29 -22.03 5.11
C THR A 69 -27.77 -21.02 4.10
N ASP A 70 -27.95 -21.48 2.87
CA ASP A 70 -28.55 -20.68 1.81
C ASP A 70 -30.02 -20.44 2.13
N LEU A 71 -30.44 -19.18 2.02
CA LEU A 71 -31.82 -18.78 2.27
C LEU A 71 -32.46 -18.30 0.97
N PRO A 72 -33.31 -19.12 0.35
CA PRO A 72 -34.13 -18.69 -0.78
C PRO A 72 -35.05 -17.54 -0.37
N LEU A 73 -35.01 -16.44 -1.13
CA LEU A 73 -35.83 -15.26 -0.88
C LEU A 73 -36.92 -15.12 -1.93
N THR A 74 -38.10 -14.69 -1.49
CA THR A 74 -39.22 -14.31 -2.35
C THR A 74 -39.62 -12.88 -2.05
N TRP A 75 -39.84 -12.07 -3.09
CA TRP A 75 -40.36 -10.71 -2.89
C TRP A 75 -41.83 -10.78 -2.49
N LYS A 76 -42.19 -10.13 -1.37
CA LYS A 76 -43.57 -9.97 -0.89
C LYS A 76 -43.84 -8.51 -0.58
N ASP A 77 -44.53 -7.84 -1.50
CA ASP A 77 -44.98 -6.44 -1.45
C ASP A 77 -43.89 -5.39 -1.19
N THR A 78 -43.31 -5.38 0.02
CA THR A 78 -42.37 -4.38 0.52
C THR A 78 -41.05 -4.96 1.06
N ALA A 79 -40.89 -6.29 1.09
CA ALA A 79 -39.69 -6.95 1.60
C ALA A 79 -39.40 -8.27 0.89
N TRP A 80 -38.12 -8.65 0.88
CA TRP A 80 -37.69 -10.01 0.60
C TRP A 80 -37.91 -10.90 1.81
N VAL A 81 -38.52 -12.07 1.61
CA VAL A 81 -38.88 -13.00 2.68
C VAL A 81 -38.35 -14.39 2.37
N GLY A 82 -37.60 -14.96 3.31
CA GLY A 82 -37.13 -16.35 3.28
C GLY A 82 -37.61 -17.12 4.50
N ASN A 83 -38.26 -18.26 4.28
CA ASN A 83 -38.66 -19.16 5.36
C ASN A 83 -37.51 -20.13 5.65
N TRP A 84 -37.22 -20.35 6.93
CA TRP A 84 -36.11 -21.17 7.37
C TRP A 84 -36.47 -21.99 8.60
N GLN A 85 -36.01 -23.25 8.62
CA GLN A 85 -36.07 -24.08 9.81
C GLN A 85 -34.90 -23.73 10.72
N LEU A 86 -35.17 -23.01 11.82
CA LEU A 86 -34.15 -22.63 12.77
C LEU A 86 -33.60 -23.88 13.49
N PRO A 87 -32.29 -24.16 13.48
CA PRO A 87 -31.74 -25.32 14.16
C PRO A 87 -31.97 -25.29 15.68
N ALA A 88 -32.16 -26.46 16.27
CA ALA A 88 -32.21 -26.62 17.72
C ALA A 88 -30.84 -26.26 18.34
N GLY A 89 -30.85 -25.61 19.50
CA GLY A 89 -29.61 -25.22 20.19
C GLY A 89 -28.82 -24.09 19.52
N CYS A 90 -29.47 -23.31 18.67
CA CYS A 90 -28.89 -22.10 18.06
C CYS A 90 -28.87 -20.95 19.09
N GLY A 91 -27.71 -20.30 19.23
CA GLY A 91 -27.50 -19.15 20.12
C GLY A 91 -27.61 -17.80 19.41
N LEU A 92 -27.16 -17.72 18.17
CA LEU A 92 -27.11 -16.48 17.40
C LEU A 92 -27.41 -16.76 15.92
N ILE A 93 -28.18 -15.88 15.30
CA ILE A 93 -28.39 -15.82 13.84
C ILE A 93 -27.80 -14.52 13.35
N THR A 94 -27.22 -14.52 12.15
CA THR A 94 -26.87 -13.31 11.43
C THR A 94 -26.94 -13.56 9.92
N CYS A 95 -27.32 -12.53 9.17
CA CYS A 95 -27.59 -12.65 7.73
C CYS A 95 -26.72 -11.71 6.92
N ILE A 96 -26.28 -12.18 5.76
CA ILE A 96 -25.76 -11.33 4.70
C ILE A 96 -26.73 -11.36 3.52
N PHE A 97 -26.90 -10.22 2.87
CA PHE A 97 -27.70 -10.08 1.67
C PHE A 97 -26.78 -9.68 0.53
N THR A 98 -26.93 -10.33 -0.62
CA THR A 98 -26.06 -10.07 -1.77
C THR A 98 -26.86 -9.96 -3.05
N ASN A 99 -26.47 -9.01 -3.88
CA ASN A 99 -26.66 -9.07 -5.32
C ASN A 99 -25.31 -9.43 -5.94
N ASP A 100 -25.26 -10.00 -7.15
CA ASP A 100 -24.06 -10.48 -7.85
C ASP A 100 -22.78 -9.61 -7.75
N THR A 101 -22.90 -8.32 -7.44
CA THR A 101 -21.79 -7.37 -7.32
C THR A 101 -21.69 -6.62 -5.98
N ILE A 102 -22.70 -6.69 -5.11
CA ILE A 102 -22.78 -5.88 -3.87
C ILE A 102 -23.24 -6.79 -2.73
N THR A 103 -22.59 -6.64 -1.58
CA THR A 103 -22.91 -7.36 -0.35
C THR A 103 -23.30 -6.36 0.74
N ASP A 104 -24.44 -6.58 1.38
CA ASP A 104 -24.91 -5.87 2.56
C ASP A 104 -24.78 -6.76 3.81
N ASN A 105 -23.92 -6.33 4.72
CA ASN A 105 -23.62 -7.01 5.99
C ASN A 105 -24.24 -6.30 7.22
N GLY A 106 -25.12 -5.31 6.99
CA GLY A 106 -25.90 -4.66 8.04
C GLY A 106 -25.22 -3.59 8.88
N GLY A 107 -24.00 -3.17 8.53
CA GLY A 107 -23.30 -2.07 9.19
C GLY A 107 -23.21 -2.27 10.71
N LYS A 108 -23.44 -1.20 11.47
CA LYS A 108 -23.49 -1.20 12.95
C LYS A 108 -24.56 -2.14 13.53
N LEU A 109 -25.62 -2.46 12.79
CA LEU A 109 -26.69 -3.35 13.23
C LEU A 109 -26.33 -4.83 13.05
N THR A 110 -25.37 -5.14 12.17
CA THR A 110 -24.81 -6.50 11.92
C THR A 110 -25.81 -7.58 11.50
N TYR A 111 -27.05 -7.19 11.16
CA TYR A 111 -28.19 -8.08 10.84
C TYR A 111 -28.20 -9.36 11.69
N ALA A 112 -28.01 -9.20 13.00
CA ALA A 112 -27.84 -10.28 13.94
C ALA A 112 -28.97 -10.33 14.97
N TRP A 113 -29.29 -11.53 15.44
CA TRP A 113 -30.35 -11.80 16.39
C TRP A 113 -29.90 -12.82 17.43
N LEU A 114 -29.85 -12.41 18.71
CA LEU A 114 -29.56 -13.31 19.83
C LEU A 114 -30.82 -14.10 20.20
N LEU A 115 -30.70 -15.41 20.32
CA LEU A 115 -31.83 -16.29 20.57
C LEU A 115 -32.02 -16.55 22.06
N SER A 116 -33.28 -16.62 22.47
CA SER A 116 -33.68 -16.89 23.86
C SER A 116 -34.51 -18.16 23.98
N ASP A 117 -34.81 -18.58 25.21
CA ASP A 117 -35.70 -19.70 25.56
C ASP A 117 -37.19 -19.30 25.60
N GLY A 118 -37.54 -18.13 25.06
CA GLY A 118 -38.90 -17.58 25.10
C GLY A 118 -39.33 -17.03 26.47
N LYS A 119 -38.52 -17.25 27.53
CA LYS A 119 -38.68 -16.66 28.87
C LYS A 119 -37.66 -15.54 29.12
N GLY A 120 -36.89 -15.16 28.10
CA GLY A 120 -35.90 -14.09 28.12
C GLY A 120 -34.48 -14.53 28.49
N LYS A 121 -34.24 -15.81 28.81
CA LYS A 121 -32.88 -16.32 29.00
C LYS A 121 -32.26 -16.62 27.64
N GLN A 122 -31.09 -16.07 27.36
CA GLN A 122 -30.40 -16.34 26.09
C GLN A 122 -29.99 -17.82 25.99
N GLN A 123 -29.87 -18.34 24.77
CA GLN A 123 -29.45 -19.71 24.50
C GLN A 123 -27.93 -19.89 24.70
N PRO A 124 -27.43 -21.12 24.94
CA PRO A 124 -26.01 -21.39 25.02
C PRO A 124 -25.26 -20.92 23.76
N GLY A 125 -24.12 -20.26 23.97
CA GLY A 125 -23.27 -19.70 22.92
C GLY A 125 -23.73 -18.34 22.38
N ALA A 126 -24.93 -17.86 22.74
CA ALA A 126 -25.47 -16.60 22.22
C ALA A 126 -24.59 -15.40 22.56
N PHE A 127 -24.19 -15.25 23.83
CA PHE A 127 -23.38 -14.11 24.25
C PHE A 127 -21.95 -14.23 23.73
N TYR A 128 -21.38 -15.43 23.77
CA TYR A 128 -20.03 -15.69 23.25
C TYR A 128 -19.93 -15.36 21.75
N ALA A 129 -20.84 -15.88 20.92
CA ALA A 129 -20.88 -15.59 19.50
C ALA A 129 -21.09 -14.10 19.22
N TRP A 130 -21.96 -13.45 19.99
CA TRP A 130 -22.24 -12.02 19.84
C TRP A 130 -21.05 -11.13 20.18
N GLY A 131 -20.26 -11.52 21.18
CA GLY A 131 -19.03 -10.82 21.57
C GLY A 131 -17.91 -11.02 20.56
N THR A 132 -17.73 -12.24 20.04
CA THR A 132 -16.64 -12.58 19.13
C THR A 132 -16.90 -12.15 17.69
N LEU A 133 -18.14 -12.20 17.20
CA LEU A 133 -18.53 -11.73 15.85
C LEU A 133 -18.11 -10.27 15.60
N ARG A 134 -18.15 -9.44 16.65
CA ARG A 134 -17.88 -7.99 16.58
C ARG A 134 -16.49 -7.62 17.10
N ASN A 135 -15.61 -8.57 17.36
CA ASN A 135 -14.27 -8.25 17.83
C ASN A 135 -13.23 -8.60 16.77
N PRO A 136 -12.42 -7.63 16.32
CA PRO A 136 -11.41 -7.87 15.29
C PRO A 136 -10.37 -8.92 15.68
N SER A 137 -10.08 -9.12 16.98
CA SER A 137 -9.20 -10.18 17.50
C SER A 137 -9.71 -11.60 17.20
N PHE A 138 -10.99 -11.75 16.82
CA PHE A 138 -11.63 -13.02 16.51
C PHE A 138 -12.08 -13.13 15.05
N ALA A 139 -11.62 -12.23 14.18
CA ALA A 139 -12.08 -12.14 12.78
C ALA A 139 -11.85 -13.44 11.97
N GLU A 140 -10.91 -14.29 12.36
CA GLU A 140 -10.63 -15.58 11.71
C GLU A 140 -11.56 -16.71 12.18
N LYS A 141 -12.28 -16.51 13.30
CA LYS A 141 -13.20 -17.51 13.86
C LYS A 141 -14.63 -17.37 13.36
N ALA A 142 -14.97 -16.25 12.70
CA ALA A 142 -16.29 -15.98 12.16
C ALA A 142 -16.28 -16.10 10.62
N PRO A 143 -17.35 -16.67 10.01
CA PRO A 143 -17.43 -16.91 8.57
C PRO A 143 -17.35 -15.67 7.69
N PHE A 144 -17.68 -14.51 8.24
CA PHE A 144 -17.70 -13.25 7.53
C PHE A 144 -17.39 -12.12 8.49
N ARG A 145 -16.89 -11.02 7.95
CA ARG A 145 -16.60 -9.81 8.73
C ARG A 145 -17.83 -8.91 8.76
N VAL A 146 -18.28 -8.57 9.96
CA VAL A 146 -19.16 -7.43 10.15
C VAL A 146 -18.42 -6.14 9.80
N ASP A 147 -19.20 -5.10 9.51
CA ASP A 147 -18.67 -3.77 9.23
C ASP A 147 -17.78 -3.27 10.38
N SER A 148 -16.69 -2.57 10.07
CA SER A 148 -15.75 -2.10 11.10
C SER A 148 -16.39 -1.13 12.09
N THR A 149 -17.47 -0.45 11.71
CA THR A 149 -18.26 0.41 12.61
C THR A 149 -19.00 -0.36 13.70
N ALA A 150 -19.14 -1.69 13.56
CA ALA A 150 -19.72 -2.57 14.58
C ALA A 150 -18.70 -3.13 15.57
N TYR A 151 -17.40 -2.84 15.40
CA TYR A 151 -16.36 -3.43 16.23
C TYR A 151 -16.44 -2.99 17.69
N ILE A 152 -16.14 -3.94 18.59
CA ILE A 152 -16.07 -3.74 20.04
C ILE A 152 -14.68 -4.11 20.57
N ALA A 153 -14.31 -3.51 21.70
CA ALA A 153 -13.03 -3.75 22.36
C ALA A 153 -12.98 -5.13 23.08
N ASP A 154 -11.77 -5.61 23.37
CA ASP A 154 -11.52 -6.89 24.02
C ASP A 154 -12.17 -6.99 25.41
N GLU A 155 -12.22 -5.90 26.17
CA GLU A 155 -12.88 -5.81 27.48
C GLU A 155 -14.39 -6.09 27.36
N VAL A 156 -15.00 -5.59 26.29
CA VAL A 156 -16.44 -5.78 26.02
C VAL A 156 -16.72 -7.22 25.62
N THR A 157 -15.86 -7.83 24.78
CA THR A 157 -15.98 -9.26 24.45
C THR A 157 -15.77 -10.13 25.68
N ARG A 158 -14.82 -9.79 26.56
CA ARG A 158 -14.62 -10.48 27.84
C ARG A 158 -15.85 -10.40 28.72
N MET A 159 -16.52 -9.25 28.78
CA MET A 159 -17.80 -9.10 29.48
C MET A 159 -18.85 -10.07 28.91
N TRP A 160 -18.97 -10.21 27.59
CA TRP A 160 -19.91 -11.16 26.97
C TRP A 160 -19.56 -12.61 27.31
N CYS A 161 -18.28 -13.01 27.31
CA CYS A 161 -17.86 -14.34 27.76
C CYS A 161 -18.24 -14.60 29.23
N ARG A 162 -18.14 -13.59 30.10
CA ARG A 162 -18.57 -13.71 31.50
C ARG A 162 -20.08 -13.88 31.63
N TYR A 163 -20.87 -13.20 30.80
CA TYR A 163 -22.33 -13.40 30.78
C TYR A 163 -22.70 -14.79 30.29
N GLU A 164 -22.00 -15.31 29.28
CA GLU A 164 -22.15 -16.68 28.82
C GLU A 164 -21.93 -17.68 29.96
N VAL A 165 -20.79 -17.63 30.65
CA VAL A 165 -20.48 -18.55 31.77
C VAL A 165 -21.45 -18.37 32.95
N ARG A 166 -21.88 -17.15 33.24
CA ARG A 166 -22.84 -16.87 34.32
C ARG A 166 -24.18 -17.55 34.07
N ASP A 167 -24.70 -17.41 32.85
CA ASP A 167 -26.04 -17.87 32.52
C ASP A 167 -26.05 -19.35 32.10
N HIS A 168 -24.92 -19.83 31.56
CA HIS A 168 -24.67 -21.19 31.10
C HIS A 168 -23.30 -21.68 31.59
N PRO A 169 -23.19 -22.17 32.84
CA PRO A 169 -21.93 -22.69 33.36
C PRO A 169 -21.34 -23.85 32.53
N ASP A 170 -22.19 -24.63 31.85
CA ASP A 170 -21.79 -25.73 30.97
C ASP A 170 -21.10 -25.26 29.68
N SER A 171 -21.13 -23.96 29.37
CA SER A 171 -20.39 -23.34 28.27
C SER A 171 -18.88 -23.27 28.53
N ARG A 172 -18.46 -23.38 29.80
CA ARG A 172 -17.05 -23.19 30.23
C ARG A 172 -16.05 -24.02 29.43
N PRO A 173 -16.21 -25.35 29.22
CA PRO A 173 -15.25 -26.16 28.47
C PRO A 173 -15.01 -25.72 27.02
N PHE A 174 -15.93 -24.97 26.43
CA PHE A 174 -15.90 -24.63 25.01
C PHE A 174 -15.32 -23.23 24.74
N ILE A 175 -15.33 -22.34 25.74
CA ILE A 175 -14.94 -20.94 25.55
C ILE A 175 -13.80 -20.48 26.46
N PHE A 176 -13.36 -21.31 27.42
CA PHE A 176 -12.39 -20.88 28.44
C PHE A 176 -11.07 -20.39 27.83
N LYS A 177 -10.54 -21.04 26.79
CA LYS A 177 -9.28 -20.61 26.16
C LYS A 177 -9.34 -19.16 25.67
N ASP A 178 -10.43 -18.80 25.00
CA ASP A 178 -10.65 -17.44 24.50
C ASP A 178 -10.95 -16.46 25.63
N ALA A 179 -11.75 -16.87 26.62
CA ALA A 179 -12.06 -16.05 27.79
C ALA A 179 -10.81 -15.76 28.65
N LEU A 180 -9.92 -16.75 28.82
CA LEU A 180 -8.67 -16.62 29.57
C LEU A 180 -7.63 -15.83 28.78
N GLY A 181 -7.56 -16.00 27.45
CA GLY A 181 -6.73 -15.16 26.58
C GLY A 181 -7.13 -13.68 26.68
N LEU A 182 -8.42 -13.38 26.63
CA LEU A 182 -8.94 -12.04 26.85
C LEU A 182 -8.70 -11.54 28.28
N TYR A 183 -8.82 -12.41 29.28
CA TYR A 183 -8.52 -12.05 30.67
C TYR A 183 -7.05 -11.67 30.83
N LYS A 184 -6.12 -12.48 30.32
CA LYS A 184 -4.68 -12.21 30.34
C LYS A 184 -4.33 -10.89 29.65
N LYS A 185 -5.00 -10.60 28.53
CA LYS A 185 -4.77 -9.38 27.73
C LYS A 185 -5.31 -8.10 28.39
N THR A 186 -6.44 -8.18 29.10
CA THR A 186 -7.18 -7.00 29.61
C THR A 186 -7.06 -6.79 31.11
N SER A 187 -6.35 -7.65 31.83
CA SER A 187 -6.20 -7.58 33.28
C SER A 187 -4.89 -6.93 33.69
N GLU A 188 -4.96 -5.96 34.60
CA GLU A 188 -3.79 -5.35 35.26
C GLU A 188 -3.47 -6.02 36.61
N ASP A 189 -4.21 -7.06 37.00
CA ASP A 189 -4.06 -7.74 38.28
C ASP A 189 -2.81 -8.64 38.30
N SER A 190 -1.92 -8.44 39.27
CA SER A 190 -0.74 -9.28 39.49
C SER A 190 -1.06 -10.76 39.75
N ALA A 191 -2.27 -11.09 40.22
CA ALA A 191 -2.73 -12.46 40.46
C ALA A 191 -3.35 -13.15 39.23
N THR A 192 -3.32 -12.50 38.05
CA THR A 192 -3.96 -13.00 36.83
C THR A 192 -3.51 -14.42 36.47
N ASP A 193 -2.21 -14.73 36.56
CA ASP A 193 -1.69 -16.05 36.20
C ASP A 193 -2.10 -17.14 37.20
N ASP A 194 -2.13 -16.84 38.49
CA ASP A 194 -2.62 -17.76 39.51
C ASP A 194 -4.11 -18.07 39.32
N ASN A 195 -4.90 -17.07 38.93
CA ASN A 195 -6.32 -17.24 38.63
C ASN A 195 -6.53 -18.09 37.37
N ILE A 196 -5.72 -17.87 36.32
CA ILE A 196 -5.74 -18.72 35.11
C ILE A 196 -5.37 -20.17 35.48
N ARG A 197 -4.34 -20.40 36.31
CA ARG A 197 -3.96 -21.75 36.78
C ARG A 197 -5.07 -22.45 37.53
N LYS A 198 -5.75 -21.74 38.44
CA LYS A 198 -6.89 -22.26 39.20
C LYS A 198 -8.04 -22.64 38.28
N GLU A 199 -8.40 -21.77 37.33
CA GLU A 199 -9.46 -22.05 36.36
C GLU A 199 -9.11 -23.27 35.50
N LEU A 200 -7.88 -23.38 35.01
CA LEU A 200 -7.45 -24.55 34.24
C LEU A 200 -7.54 -25.85 35.07
N ALA A 201 -7.09 -25.82 36.33
CA ALA A 201 -7.20 -26.98 37.21
C ALA A 201 -8.65 -27.40 37.46
N ASP A 202 -9.58 -26.45 37.54
CA ASP A 202 -11.01 -26.72 37.71
C ASP A 202 -11.65 -27.22 36.40
N ILE A 203 -11.30 -26.64 35.25
CA ILE A 203 -11.71 -27.13 33.92
C ILE A 203 -11.31 -28.59 33.77
N LEU A 204 -10.05 -28.95 34.06
CA LEU A 204 -9.53 -30.31 33.91
C LEU A 204 -10.20 -31.36 34.82
N ARG A 205 -10.94 -30.92 35.85
CA ARG A 205 -11.74 -31.78 36.73
C ARG A 205 -13.19 -31.96 36.25
N LEU A 206 -13.62 -31.22 35.24
CA LEU A 206 -14.98 -31.35 34.71
C LEU A 206 -15.20 -32.73 34.08
N PRO A 207 -16.37 -33.35 34.29
CA PRO A 207 -16.69 -34.62 33.67
C PRO A 207 -16.82 -34.44 32.14
N ASN A 208 -16.48 -35.48 31.38
CA ASN A 208 -16.72 -35.56 29.93
C ASN A 208 -16.06 -34.46 29.08
N LEU A 209 -14.93 -33.89 29.50
CA LEU A 209 -14.15 -32.99 28.64
C LEU A 209 -13.80 -33.62 27.29
N THR A 210 -14.03 -32.87 26.21
CA THR A 210 -13.65 -33.23 24.84
C THR A 210 -12.13 -33.20 24.68
N GLU A 211 -11.58 -33.96 23.73
CA GLU A 211 -10.15 -33.91 23.42
C GLU A 211 -9.67 -32.47 23.13
N GLN A 212 -10.46 -31.71 22.37
CA GLN A 212 -10.15 -30.31 22.08
C GLN A 212 -10.02 -29.45 23.34
N ALA A 213 -10.88 -29.65 24.35
CA ALA A 213 -10.77 -28.90 25.61
C ALA A 213 -9.50 -29.26 26.39
N TRP A 214 -9.04 -30.52 26.33
CA TRP A 214 -7.75 -30.90 26.89
C TRP A 214 -6.58 -30.22 26.17
N ILE A 215 -6.61 -30.19 24.83
CA ILE A 215 -5.60 -29.51 24.01
C ILE A 215 -5.63 -28.00 24.25
N ASP A 216 -6.81 -27.40 24.37
CA ASP A 216 -6.96 -25.98 24.68
C ASP A 216 -6.37 -25.63 26.06
N ALA A 217 -6.49 -26.53 27.05
CA ALA A 217 -5.84 -26.37 28.35
C ALA A 217 -4.30 -26.51 28.24
N LEU A 218 -3.81 -27.46 27.43
CA LEU A 218 -2.39 -27.60 27.10
C LEU A 218 -1.83 -26.30 26.48
N ASP A 219 -2.55 -25.74 25.50
CA ASP A 219 -2.20 -24.46 24.87
C ASP A 219 -2.18 -23.31 25.89
N CYS A 220 -3.11 -23.29 26.85
CA CYS A 220 -3.10 -22.28 27.91
C CYS A 220 -1.87 -22.41 28.81
N TYR A 221 -1.50 -23.63 29.25
CA TYR A 221 -0.28 -23.82 30.03
C TYR A 221 0.99 -23.46 29.23
N SER A 222 1.07 -23.91 27.97
CA SER A 222 2.24 -23.71 27.12
C SER A 222 2.40 -22.25 26.64
N MET A 223 1.32 -21.64 26.14
CA MET A 223 1.38 -20.34 25.47
C MET A 223 0.97 -19.17 26.35
N LEU A 224 -0.10 -19.29 27.14
CA LEU A 224 -0.59 -18.20 27.98
C LEU A 224 0.20 -18.06 29.28
N LEU A 225 0.54 -19.19 29.92
CA LEU A 225 1.26 -19.23 31.20
C LEU A 225 2.76 -19.50 31.07
N GLN A 226 3.21 -19.99 29.91
CA GLN A 226 4.59 -20.43 29.68
C GLN A 226 5.11 -21.45 30.72
N ASP A 227 4.20 -22.28 31.26
CA ASP A 227 4.53 -23.35 32.20
C ASP A 227 4.77 -24.67 31.45
N ARG A 228 6.03 -24.92 31.14
CA ARG A 228 6.47 -26.15 30.45
C ARG A 228 6.22 -27.40 31.27
N SER A 229 6.41 -27.36 32.59
CA SER A 229 6.26 -28.55 33.42
C SER A 229 4.81 -29.03 33.45
N ALA A 230 3.86 -28.11 33.59
CA ALA A 230 2.44 -28.45 33.55
C ALA A 230 2.02 -28.89 32.13
N ALA A 231 2.52 -28.22 31.10
CA ALA A 231 2.25 -28.58 29.71
C ALA A 231 2.74 -30.00 29.36
N ASP A 232 3.99 -30.34 29.69
CA ASP A 232 4.58 -31.67 29.41
C ASP A 232 3.81 -32.80 30.13
N SER A 233 3.40 -32.54 31.37
CA SER A 233 2.58 -33.48 32.15
C SER A 233 1.20 -33.67 31.51
N LEU A 234 0.53 -32.59 31.11
CA LEU A 234 -0.78 -32.64 30.49
C LEU A 234 -0.75 -33.29 29.11
N GLU A 235 0.26 -33.01 28.30
CA GLU A 235 0.50 -33.67 27.02
C GLU A 235 0.58 -35.20 27.19
N THR A 236 1.33 -35.67 28.19
CA THR A 236 1.45 -37.11 28.48
C THR A 236 0.09 -37.74 28.78
N ILE A 237 -0.75 -37.05 29.57
CA ILE A 237 -2.10 -37.50 29.91
C ILE A 237 -3.00 -37.55 28.66
N ILE A 238 -2.93 -36.51 27.81
CA ILE A 238 -3.71 -36.44 26.57
C ILE A 238 -3.35 -37.60 25.64
N LEU A 239 -2.05 -37.86 25.44
CA LEU A 239 -1.58 -38.95 24.57
C LEU A 239 -1.97 -40.34 25.08
N GLN A 240 -2.04 -40.54 26.41
CA GLN A 240 -2.53 -41.79 26.99
C GLN A 240 -4.05 -41.96 26.81
N LYS A 241 -4.82 -40.88 26.93
CA LYS A 241 -6.28 -40.90 26.82
C LYS A 241 -6.76 -40.96 25.38
N TYR A 242 -6.05 -40.32 24.45
CA TYR A 242 -6.37 -40.21 23.03
C TYR A 242 -5.17 -40.66 22.18
N PRO A 243 -4.81 -41.96 22.21
CA PRO A 243 -3.62 -42.47 21.52
C PRO A 243 -3.70 -42.34 19.99
N ASP A 244 -4.90 -42.21 19.42
CA ASP A 244 -5.15 -41.95 18.01
C ASP A 244 -5.93 -40.64 17.78
N GLY A 245 -5.82 -39.71 18.73
CA GLY A 245 -6.46 -38.40 18.69
C GLY A 245 -5.66 -37.33 17.94
N ILE A 246 -6.16 -36.10 18.00
CA ILE A 246 -5.61 -34.89 17.38
C ILE A 246 -4.14 -34.68 17.76
N LEU A 247 -3.80 -34.75 19.06
CA LEU A 247 -2.43 -34.50 19.51
C LEU A 247 -1.47 -35.61 19.07
N ALA A 248 -1.90 -36.86 19.13
CA ALA A 248 -1.10 -38.00 18.66
C ALA A 248 -0.81 -37.91 17.17
N ARG A 249 -1.83 -37.59 16.35
CA ARG A 249 -1.69 -37.31 14.92
C ARG A 249 -0.64 -36.24 14.66
N ASP A 250 -0.73 -35.11 15.36
CA ASP A 250 0.15 -33.95 15.13
C ASP A 250 1.61 -34.22 15.50
N LYS A 251 1.86 -35.05 16.51
CA LYS A 251 3.22 -35.49 16.86
C LYS A 251 3.82 -36.41 15.80
N VAL A 252 3.03 -37.36 15.28
CA VAL A 252 3.49 -38.24 14.18
C VAL A 252 3.72 -37.42 12.91
N LEU A 253 2.81 -36.49 12.59
CA LEU A 253 2.94 -35.57 11.46
C LEU A 253 4.26 -34.78 11.51
N TYR A 254 4.57 -34.18 12.67
CA TYR A 254 5.80 -33.42 12.86
C TYR A 254 7.05 -34.31 12.75
N SER A 255 7.03 -35.50 13.35
CA SER A 255 8.13 -36.47 13.24
C SER A 255 8.37 -36.87 11.78
N LEU A 256 7.31 -37.19 11.06
CA LEU A 256 7.37 -37.61 9.66
C LEU A 256 7.89 -36.49 8.74
N PHE A 257 7.47 -35.24 9.00
CA PHE A 257 8.00 -34.08 8.29
C PHE A 257 9.53 -33.97 8.43
N ARG A 258 10.07 -34.27 9.62
CA ARG A 258 11.51 -34.19 9.93
C ARG A 258 12.35 -35.37 9.45
N GLU A 259 11.73 -36.47 9.01
CA GLU A 259 12.47 -37.60 8.42
C GLU A 259 13.28 -37.10 7.20
N THR A 260 14.52 -37.54 7.05
CA THR A 260 15.40 -37.09 5.95
C THR A 260 15.46 -38.09 4.81
N ASP A 261 15.25 -39.37 5.08
CA ASP A 261 15.15 -40.40 4.04
C ASP A 261 13.79 -40.29 3.34
N LEU A 262 13.81 -39.91 2.06
CA LEU A 262 12.60 -39.69 1.26
C LEU A 262 11.82 -40.99 1.02
N ASN A 263 12.48 -42.13 0.82
CA ASN A 263 11.77 -43.39 0.58
C ASN A 263 11.08 -43.87 1.86
N LYS A 264 11.79 -43.75 2.99
CA LYS A 264 11.23 -44.04 4.31
C LYS A 264 10.06 -43.11 4.63
N LYS A 265 10.22 -41.80 4.41
CA LYS A 265 9.14 -40.81 4.60
C LYS A 265 7.90 -41.12 3.79
N ILE A 266 8.05 -41.52 2.52
CA ILE A 266 6.90 -41.89 1.67
C ILE A 266 6.21 -43.14 2.21
N SER A 267 6.96 -44.16 2.62
CA SER A 267 6.39 -45.38 3.18
C SER A 267 5.70 -45.15 4.53
N GLU A 268 6.26 -44.28 5.39
CA GLU A 268 5.66 -43.93 6.67
C GLU A 268 4.45 -43.00 6.51
N PHE A 269 4.42 -42.17 5.45
CA PHE A 269 3.24 -41.37 5.13
C PHE A 269 2.02 -42.22 4.80
N ASP A 270 2.21 -43.35 4.12
CA ASP A 270 1.15 -44.33 3.89
C ASP A 270 0.59 -44.91 5.19
N GLN A 271 1.47 -45.25 6.13
CA GLN A 271 1.06 -45.71 7.46
C GLN A 271 0.34 -44.62 8.24
N PHE A 272 0.82 -43.38 8.14
CA PHE A 272 0.22 -42.21 8.78
C PHE A 272 -1.20 -41.93 8.27
N ILE A 273 -1.44 -41.90 6.95
CA ILE A 273 -2.79 -41.71 6.39
C ILE A 273 -3.72 -42.87 6.76
N THR A 274 -3.19 -44.08 6.90
CA THR A 274 -3.98 -45.26 7.31
C THR A 274 -4.38 -45.17 8.78
N ARG A 275 -3.45 -44.79 9.67
CA ARG A 275 -3.69 -44.64 11.11
C ARG A 275 -4.54 -43.41 11.43
N PHE A 276 -4.36 -42.33 10.67
CA PHE A 276 -5.08 -41.06 10.84
C PHE A 276 -5.79 -40.67 9.53
N PRO A 277 -6.90 -41.35 9.18
CA PRO A 277 -7.60 -41.09 7.93
C PRO A 277 -8.06 -39.62 7.82
N PRO A 278 -7.80 -38.92 6.71
CA PRO A 278 -8.16 -37.50 6.55
C PRO A 278 -9.63 -37.20 6.87
N ALA A 279 -10.54 -38.10 6.51
CA ALA A 279 -11.98 -37.96 6.78
C ALA A 279 -12.32 -37.87 8.28
N GLN A 280 -11.60 -38.57 9.15
CA GLN A 280 -11.80 -38.51 10.60
C GLN A 280 -11.40 -37.14 11.17
N PHE A 281 -10.49 -36.43 10.50
CA PHE A 281 -9.91 -35.17 10.93
C PHE A 281 -10.32 -33.99 10.06
N ALA A 282 -11.36 -34.14 9.22
CA ALA A 282 -11.76 -33.13 8.24
C ALA A 282 -12.15 -31.78 8.87
N ALA A 283 -12.57 -31.76 10.13
CA ALA A 283 -12.91 -30.55 10.89
C ALA A 283 -11.80 -30.09 11.86
N VAL A 284 -10.60 -30.70 11.78
CA VAL A 284 -9.49 -30.46 12.73
C VAL A 284 -8.36 -29.70 12.05
N GLU A 285 -8.30 -28.39 12.32
CA GLU A 285 -7.22 -27.52 11.88
C GLU A 285 -6.28 -27.20 13.07
N THR A 286 -4.98 -27.47 12.90
CA THR A 286 -3.96 -27.18 13.91
C THR A 286 -2.76 -26.49 13.27
N ALA A 287 -1.88 -25.89 14.07
CA ALA A 287 -0.65 -25.28 13.57
C ALA A 287 0.21 -26.29 12.77
N ASN A 288 0.26 -27.55 13.21
CA ASN A 288 1.01 -28.59 12.51
C ASN A 288 0.34 -29.00 11.19
N THR A 289 -0.99 -29.09 11.15
CA THR A 289 -1.72 -29.31 9.89
C THR A 289 -1.37 -28.23 8.87
N ALA A 290 -1.50 -26.96 9.23
CA ALA A 290 -1.24 -25.82 8.37
C ALA A 290 0.22 -25.78 7.83
N LEU A 291 1.19 -26.16 8.66
CA LEU A 291 2.62 -26.00 8.33
C LEU A 291 3.27 -27.21 7.64
N TYR A 292 2.81 -28.43 7.93
CA TYR A 292 3.54 -29.65 7.58
C TYR A 292 2.74 -30.63 6.71
N TYR A 293 1.41 -30.71 6.89
CA TYR A 293 0.59 -31.72 6.23
C TYR A 293 0.66 -31.65 4.70
N ASN A 294 0.48 -30.45 4.14
CA ASN A 294 0.56 -30.20 2.70
C ASN A 294 1.93 -30.55 2.12
N LYS A 295 3.02 -30.35 2.88
CA LYS A 295 4.39 -30.66 2.43
C LYS A 295 4.62 -32.17 2.26
N LEU A 296 3.96 -33.00 3.07
CA LEU A 296 4.08 -34.45 2.95
C LEU A 296 3.41 -34.98 1.68
N PHE A 297 2.24 -34.44 1.31
CA PHE A 297 1.64 -34.73 0.00
C PHE A 297 2.59 -34.36 -1.14
N ARG A 298 3.25 -33.19 -1.09
CA ARG A 298 4.25 -32.79 -2.09
C ARG A 298 5.39 -33.78 -2.16
N THR A 299 5.98 -34.18 -1.03
CA THR A 299 7.07 -35.16 -1.05
C THR A 299 6.61 -36.50 -1.62
N ALA A 300 5.45 -37.00 -1.19
CA ALA A 300 4.93 -38.28 -1.65
C ALA A 300 4.54 -38.31 -3.13
N VAL A 301 4.14 -37.17 -3.69
CA VAL A 301 3.73 -37.04 -5.10
C VAL A 301 4.90 -36.65 -6.00
N TYR A 302 5.68 -35.61 -5.65
CA TYR A 302 6.72 -35.07 -6.52
C TYR A 302 7.95 -35.96 -6.59
N THR A 303 8.36 -36.62 -5.50
CA THR A 303 9.58 -37.43 -5.50
C THR A 303 9.53 -38.57 -6.55
N PRO A 304 8.47 -39.40 -6.63
CA PRO A 304 8.38 -40.43 -7.67
C PRO A 304 8.24 -39.88 -9.10
N ILE A 305 7.56 -38.74 -9.27
CA ILE A 305 7.39 -38.09 -10.58
C ILE A 305 8.74 -37.57 -11.09
N MET A 306 9.50 -36.86 -10.25
CA MET A 306 10.81 -36.31 -10.64
C MET A 306 11.85 -37.39 -10.88
N LYS A 307 11.79 -38.50 -10.12
CA LYS A 307 12.75 -39.59 -10.24
C LYS A 307 12.53 -40.38 -11.53
N ASP A 308 11.31 -40.89 -11.74
CA ASP A 308 11.04 -41.90 -12.79
C ASP A 308 9.73 -41.64 -13.57
N SER A 309 9.17 -40.42 -13.51
CA SER A 309 7.86 -40.08 -14.12
C SER A 309 6.71 -40.96 -13.63
N ASN A 310 6.78 -41.45 -12.38
CA ASN A 310 5.76 -42.31 -11.80
C ASN A 310 4.63 -41.50 -11.14
N TYR A 311 3.45 -41.51 -11.76
CA TYR A 311 2.25 -40.81 -11.27
C TYR A 311 1.36 -41.65 -10.35
N SER A 312 1.75 -42.86 -9.96
CA SER A 312 0.89 -43.75 -9.15
C SER A 312 0.48 -43.11 -7.83
N ASN A 313 1.43 -42.46 -7.13
CA ASN A 313 1.15 -41.76 -5.88
C ASN A 313 0.24 -40.55 -6.08
N PHE A 314 0.38 -39.84 -7.20
CA PHE A 314 -0.50 -38.74 -7.54
C PHE A 314 -1.97 -39.20 -7.59
N TYR A 315 -2.27 -40.25 -8.36
CA TYR A 315 -3.64 -40.76 -8.46
C TYR A 315 -4.14 -41.40 -7.17
N LYS A 316 -3.26 -42.08 -6.42
CA LYS A 316 -3.58 -42.68 -5.12
C LYS A 316 -4.05 -41.65 -4.10
N TYR A 317 -3.34 -40.53 -3.99
CA TYR A 317 -3.61 -39.53 -2.95
C TYR A 317 -4.62 -38.47 -3.38
N LEU A 318 -4.83 -38.24 -4.68
CA LEU A 318 -5.69 -37.17 -5.21
C LEU A 318 -7.04 -36.99 -4.50
N PRO A 319 -7.81 -38.04 -4.13
CA PRO A 319 -9.09 -37.87 -3.45
C PRO A 319 -8.99 -37.30 -2.02
N MET A 320 -7.79 -37.31 -1.43
CA MET A 320 -7.50 -36.95 -0.04
C MET A 320 -6.78 -35.60 0.08
N VAL A 321 -6.37 -34.99 -1.03
CA VAL A 321 -5.57 -33.77 -1.04
C VAL A 321 -6.45 -32.56 -0.75
N PRO A 322 -6.09 -31.70 0.22
CA PRO A 322 -6.81 -30.44 0.48
C PRO A 322 -6.81 -29.50 -0.73
N LEU A 323 -7.85 -28.67 -0.87
CA LEU A 323 -8.00 -27.75 -2.01
C LEU A 323 -6.75 -26.87 -2.28
N VAL A 324 -6.13 -26.33 -1.24
CA VAL A 324 -4.93 -25.48 -1.35
C VAL A 324 -3.78 -26.24 -2.03
N GLU A 325 -3.63 -27.52 -1.72
CA GLU A 325 -2.58 -28.36 -2.28
C GLU A 325 -2.93 -28.83 -3.70
N LEU A 326 -4.21 -29.01 -4.04
CA LEU A 326 -4.64 -29.27 -5.42
C LEU A 326 -4.26 -28.13 -6.36
N ASN A 327 -4.45 -26.87 -5.94
CA ASN A 327 -4.01 -25.70 -6.72
C ASN A 327 -2.48 -25.69 -6.89
N THR A 328 -1.73 -26.06 -5.84
CA THR A 328 -0.27 -26.19 -5.90
C THR A 328 0.17 -27.28 -6.88
N PHE A 329 -0.51 -28.43 -6.87
CA PHE A 329 -0.28 -29.51 -7.83
C PHE A 329 -0.55 -29.05 -9.26
N TYR A 330 -1.63 -28.29 -9.48
CA TYR A 330 -1.94 -27.73 -10.80
C TYR A 330 -0.82 -26.80 -11.29
N HIS A 331 -0.33 -25.90 -10.45
CA HIS A 331 0.75 -24.98 -10.79
C HIS A 331 2.02 -25.72 -11.25
N HIS A 332 2.51 -26.68 -10.45
CA HIS A 332 3.79 -27.35 -10.72
C HIS A 332 3.71 -28.47 -11.77
N LEU A 333 2.58 -29.19 -11.84
CA LEU A 333 2.44 -30.36 -12.74
C LEU A 333 1.77 -30.02 -14.07
N VAL A 334 1.05 -28.90 -14.15
CA VAL A 334 0.30 -28.51 -15.37
C VAL A 334 0.80 -27.17 -15.90
N GLU A 335 0.65 -26.09 -15.13
CA GLU A 335 0.88 -24.73 -15.65
C GLU A 335 2.33 -24.50 -16.07
N ILE A 336 3.30 -24.69 -15.16
CA ILE A 336 4.72 -24.46 -15.49
C ILE A 336 5.15 -25.35 -16.67
N PRO A 337 4.93 -26.68 -16.66
CA PRO A 337 5.32 -27.53 -17.78
C PRO A 337 4.61 -27.18 -19.10
N TYR A 338 3.35 -26.73 -19.05
CA TYR A 338 2.59 -26.31 -20.22
C TYR A 338 3.12 -25.00 -20.81
N GLU A 339 3.26 -23.95 -20.00
CA GLU A 339 3.74 -22.63 -20.46
C GLU A 339 5.18 -22.70 -20.99
N GLN A 340 6.01 -23.56 -20.39
CA GLN A 340 7.39 -23.79 -20.80
C GLN A 340 7.52 -24.86 -21.91
N LYS A 341 6.42 -25.43 -22.38
CA LYS A 341 6.38 -26.49 -23.42
C LYS A 341 7.23 -27.73 -23.07
N MET A 342 7.35 -28.05 -21.78
CA MET A 342 8.08 -29.21 -21.27
C MET A 342 7.31 -30.52 -21.45
N ILE A 343 5.99 -30.46 -21.60
CA ILE A 343 5.12 -31.62 -21.82
C ILE A 343 4.25 -31.46 -23.07
N PRO A 344 3.89 -32.55 -23.76
CA PRO A 344 2.96 -32.49 -24.89
C PRO A 344 1.57 -31.99 -24.46
N LEU A 345 0.86 -31.31 -25.37
CA LEU A 345 -0.51 -30.80 -25.14
C LEU A 345 -1.47 -31.90 -24.65
N LYS A 346 -1.34 -33.14 -25.17
CA LYS A 346 -2.16 -34.28 -24.74
C LYS A 346 -1.95 -34.62 -23.26
N THR A 347 -0.72 -34.58 -22.79
CA THR A 347 -0.37 -34.83 -21.37
C THR A 347 -0.84 -33.68 -20.50
N ALA A 348 -0.62 -32.43 -20.92
CA ALA A 348 -1.12 -31.25 -20.24
C ALA A 348 -2.65 -31.29 -20.09
N MET A 349 -3.38 -31.64 -21.15
CA MET A 349 -4.82 -31.79 -21.13
C MET A 349 -5.30 -32.86 -20.14
N LEU A 350 -4.65 -34.03 -20.09
CA LEU A 350 -5.04 -35.11 -19.17
C LEU A 350 -4.87 -34.70 -17.70
N LEU A 351 -3.70 -34.16 -17.34
CA LEU A 351 -3.42 -33.70 -15.98
C LEU A 351 -4.31 -32.52 -15.58
N SER A 352 -4.44 -31.55 -16.50
CA SER A 352 -5.28 -30.36 -16.33
C SER A 352 -6.74 -30.74 -16.08
N ASP A 353 -7.34 -31.61 -16.91
CA ASP A 353 -8.72 -32.04 -16.77
C ASP A 353 -8.97 -32.81 -15.47
N THR A 354 -8.01 -33.65 -15.05
CA THR A 354 -8.08 -34.42 -13.80
C THR A 354 -8.09 -33.49 -12.58
N LEU A 355 -7.10 -32.60 -12.47
CA LEU A 355 -6.99 -31.67 -11.35
C LEU A 355 -8.10 -30.62 -11.36
N TYR A 356 -8.46 -30.09 -12.53
CA TYR A 356 -9.56 -29.14 -12.66
C TYR A 356 -10.87 -29.76 -12.16
N LYS A 357 -11.20 -30.99 -12.54
CA LYS A 357 -12.39 -31.68 -12.02
C LYS A 357 -12.34 -31.86 -10.50
N GLN A 358 -11.19 -32.27 -9.96
CA GLN A 358 -11.04 -32.44 -8.51
C GLN A 358 -11.25 -31.13 -7.75
N ILE A 359 -10.67 -30.03 -8.25
CA ILE A 359 -10.82 -28.69 -7.68
C ILE A 359 -12.28 -28.25 -7.78
N MET A 360 -12.88 -28.30 -8.98
CA MET A 360 -14.23 -27.79 -9.22
C MET A 360 -15.33 -28.60 -8.55
N ASN A 361 -15.07 -29.86 -8.19
CA ASN A 361 -15.99 -30.71 -7.43
C ASN A 361 -15.62 -30.82 -5.95
N HIS A 362 -14.61 -30.07 -5.47
CA HIS A 362 -14.23 -30.10 -4.06
C HIS A 362 -15.44 -29.73 -3.19
N PRO A 363 -15.75 -30.51 -2.14
CA PRO A 363 -16.84 -30.20 -1.23
C PRO A 363 -16.63 -28.83 -0.58
N VAL A 364 -17.72 -28.26 -0.06
CA VAL A 364 -17.66 -27.02 0.72
C VAL A 364 -16.63 -27.19 1.83
N ASP A 365 -15.67 -26.27 1.86
CA ASP A 365 -14.64 -26.21 2.89
C ASP A 365 -14.92 -25.03 3.84
N GLY A 366 -14.66 -25.24 5.12
CA GLY A 366 -14.92 -24.26 6.17
C GLY A 366 -16.40 -23.93 6.39
N VAL A 367 -16.70 -22.64 6.53
CA VAL A 367 -17.97 -22.11 7.03
C VAL A 367 -18.80 -21.39 5.95
N TYR A 368 -18.48 -21.62 4.67
CA TYR A 368 -19.22 -21.05 3.55
C TYR A 368 -20.48 -21.86 3.24
N SER A 369 -21.48 -21.21 2.67
CA SER A 369 -22.67 -21.90 2.15
C SER A 369 -22.42 -22.51 0.76
N PRO A 370 -23.22 -23.51 0.33
CA PRO A 370 -23.17 -24.02 -1.03
C PRO A 370 -23.30 -22.96 -2.13
N LEU A 371 -24.08 -21.87 -1.96
CA LEU A 371 -24.13 -20.79 -2.95
C LEU A 371 -22.85 -19.95 -2.98
N GLN A 372 -22.18 -19.75 -1.85
CA GLN A 372 -20.94 -18.96 -1.78
C GLN A 372 -19.71 -19.73 -2.22
N TRP A 373 -19.70 -21.04 -1.95
CA TRP A 373 -18.52 -21.88 -2.14
C TRP A 373 -17.92 -21.81 -3.55
N PRO A 374 -18.70 -21.85 -4.65
CA PRO A 374 -18.14 -21.71 -5.99
C PRO A 374 -17.36 -20.41 -6.19
N ALA A 375 -17.83 -19.29 -5.65
CA ALA A 375 -17.14 -18.01 -5.80
C ALA A 375 -15.81 -17.97 -5.02
N VAL A 376 -15.81 -18.50 -3.79
CA VAL A 376 -14.61 -18.60 -2.95
C VAL A 376 -13.57 -19.51 -3.60
N ARG A 377 -13.97 -20.74 -3.95
CA ARG A 377 -13.10 -21.70 -4.63
C ARG A 377 -12.55 -21.13 -5.94
N ASN A 378 -13.39 -20.52 -6.77
CA ASN A 378 -12.95 -19.98 -8.06
C ASN A 378 -11.94 -18.84 -7.88
N LYS A 379 -12.07 -18.04 -6.81
CA LYS A 379 -11.10 -17.00 -6.44
C LYS A 379 -9.73 -17.57 -6.15
N ASP A 380 -9.67 -18.67 -5.42
CA ASP A 380 -8.41 -19.33 -5.09
C ASP A 380 -7.84 -20.11 -6.29
N ALA A 381 -8.70 -20.51 -7.24
CA ALA A 381 -8.35 -21.30 -8.43
C ALA A 381 -8.23 -20.47 -9.74
N THR A 382 -8.07 -19.15 -9.67
CA THR A 382 -8.06 -18.26 -10.86
C THR A 382 -7.03 -18.67 -11.91
N ILE A 383 -5.80 -18.98 -11.49
CA ILE A 383 -4.71 -19.46 -12.36
C ILE A 383 -5.09 -20.80 -13.01
N THR A 384 -5.60 -21.74 -12.20
CA THR A 384 -6.05 -23.05 -12.68
C THR A 384 -7.13 -22.93 -13.75
N ILE A 385 -8.17 -22.14 -13.49
CA ILE A 385 -9.29 -21.92 -14.41
C ILE A 385 -8.78 -21.29 -15.72
N TYR A 386 -7.94 -20.26 -15.62
CA TYR A 386 -7.40 -19.58 -16.80
C TYR A 386 -6.54 -20.51 -17.67
N THR A 387 -5.58 -21.20 -17.07
CA THR A 387 -4.69 -22.12 -17.78
C THR A 387 -5.46 -23.33 -18.34
N HIS A 388 -6.47 -23.84 -17.63
CA HIS A 388 -7.34 -24.90 -18.14
C HIS A 388 -8.10 -24.44 -19.39
N ALA A 389 -8.64 -23.21 -19.39
CA ALA A 389 -9.30 -22.63 -20.56
C ALA A 389 -8.34 -22.50 -21.77
N LYS A 390 -7.08 -22.10 -21.56
CA LYS A 390 -6.05 -22.06 -22.61
C LYS A 390 -5.79 -23.44 -23.22
N ILE A 391 -5.56 -24.44 -22.36
CA ILE A 391 -5.32 -25.83 -22.80
C ILE A 391 -6.53 -26.39 -23.57
N LEU A 392 -7.76 -26.11 -23.10
CA LEU A 392 -8.99 -26.49 -23.80
C LEU A 392 -9.11 -25.82 -25.16
N MET A 393 -8.77 -24.54 -25.26
CA MET A 393 -8.79 -23.79 -26.52
C MET A 393 -7.79 -24.38 -27.53
N GLU A 394 -6.55 -24.63 -27.13
CA GLU A 394 -5.54 -25.25 -28.00
C GLU A 394 -5.92 -26.69 -28.38
N SER A 395 -6.62 -27.39 -27.50
CA SER A 395 -7.22 -28.70 -27.76
C SER A 395 -8.52 -28.63 -28.59
N LYS A 396 -8.88 -27.44 -29.11
CA LYS A 396 -10.06 -27.16 -29.94
C LYS A 396 -11.41 -27.44 -29.26
N GLN A 397 -11.45 -27.46 -27.93
CA GLN A 397 -12.67 -27.67 -27.14
C GLN A 397 -13.32 -26.32 -26.77
N TYR A 398 -13.69 -25.53 -27.78
CA TYR A 398 -14.05 -24.12 -27.62
C TYR A 398 -15.25 -23.87 -26.70
N ALA A 399 -16.29 -24.70 -26.76
CA ALA A 399 -17.46 -24.55 -25.89
C ALA A 399 -17.11 -24.74 -24.42
N ARG A 400 -16.28 -25.75 -24.10
CA ARG A 400 -15.78 -25.99 -22.75
C ARG A 400 -14.86 -24.87 -22.30
N ALA A 401 -13.92 -24.45 -23.16
CA ALA A 401 -13.01 -23.35 -22.87
C ALA A 401 -13.75 -22.05 -22.54
N LEU A 402 -14.81 -21.73 -23.30
CA LEU A 402 -15.63 -20.56 -23.07
C LEU A 402 -16.38 -20.65 -21.73
N ALA A 403 -17.01 -21.80 -21.43
CA ALA A 403 -17.69 -21.99 -20.14
C ALA A 403 -16.71 -21.88 -18.96
N THR A 404 -15.48 -22.37 -19.11
CA THR A 404 -14.43 -22.27 -18.09
C THR A 404 -13.97 -20.82 -17.89
N VAL A 405 -13.69 -20.07 -18.97
CA VAL A 405 -13.17 -18.69 -18.86
C VAL A 405 -14.22 -17.69 -18.37
N GLU A 406 -15.52 -17.97 -18.61
CA GLU A 406 -16.65 -17.17 -18.11
C GLU A 406 -16.71 -17.18 -16.56
N LEU A 407 -16.18 -18.22 -15.90
CA LEU A 407 -16.09 -18.29 -14.43
C LEU A 407 -15.19 -17.20 -13.82
N LEU A 408 -14.27 -16.63 -14.60
CA LEU A 408 -13.33 -15.60 -14.15
C LEU A 408 -13.92 -14.18 -14.21
N GLN A 409 -15.05 -13.99 -14.90
CA GLN A 409 -15.60 -12.66 -15.14
C GLN A 409 -15.88 -11.87 -13.85
N PRO A 410 -16.45 -12.46 -12.78
CA PRO A 410 -16.67 -11.72 -11.53
C PRO A 410 -15.37 -11.22 -10.85
N MET A 411 -14.23 -11.85 -11.14
CA MET A 411 -12.96 -11.58 -10.47
C MET A 411 -12.05 -10.68 -11.31
N TYR A 412 -11.98 -10.93 -12.62
CA TYR A 412 -11.10 -10.17 -13.51
C TYR A 412 -11.80 -8.97 -14.13
N GLY A 413 -13.13 -9.01 -14.27
CA GLY A 413 -13.87 -8.03 -15.06
C GLY A 413 -13.27 -7.93 -16.46
N TYR A 414 -12.81 -6.74 -16.84
CA TYR A 414 -12.09 -6.51 -18.10
C TYR A 414 -10.64 -6.05 -17.91
N THR A 415 -10.08 -6.21 -16.70
CA THR A 415 -8.80 -5.58 -16.32
C THR A 415 -7.54 -6.27 -16.88
N LYS A 416 -7.69 -7.49 -17.43
CA LYS A 416 -6.58 -8.33 -17.88
C LYS A 416 -6.62 -8.50 -19.40
N ALA A 417 -5.61 -7.98 -20.09
CA ALA A 417 -5.61 -7.94 -21.57
C ALA A 417 -5.53 -9.33 -22.21
N ASP A 418 -4.78 -10.25 -21.61
CA ASP A 418 -4.64 -11.64 -22.06
C ASP A 418 -5.92 -12.46 -21.83
N TYR A 419 -6.59 -12.26 -20.69
CA TYR A 419 -7.94 -12.78 -20.43
C TYR A 419 -8.96 -12.28 -21.47
N ASN A 420 -8.93 -10.98 -21.77
CA ASN A 420 -9.79 -10.39 -22.79
C ASN A 420 -9.50 -10.98 -24.18
N ASP A 421 -8.22 -11.18 -24.52
CA ASP A 421 -7.79 -11.79 -25.78
C ASP A 421 -8.34 -13.22 -25.92
N LEU A 422 -8.12 -14.06 -24.90
CA LEU A 422 -8.61 -15.44 -24.84
C LEU A 422 -10.13 -15.48 -24.98
N THR A 423 -10.84 -14.65 -24.21
CA THR A 423 -12.30 -14.65 -24.22
C THR A 423 -12.86 -14.23 -25.57
N VAL A 424 -12.33 -13.16 -26.19
CA VAL A 424 -12.79 -12.71 -27.51
C VAL A 424 -12.52 -13.77 -28.59
N ARG A 425 -11.37 -14.46 -28.55
CA ARG A 425 -11.10 -15.57 -29.48
C ARG A 425 -12.10 -16.72 -29.30
N LEU A 426 -12.45 -17.03 -28.06
CA LEU A 426 -13.45 -18.07 -27.77
C LEU A 426 -14.86 -17.66 -28.20
N LEU A 427 -15.25 -16.39 -28.03
CA LEU A 427 -16.51 -15.86 -28.55
C LEU A 427 -16.55 -15.94 -30.09
N GLN A 428 -15.44 -15.65 -30.77
CA GLN A 428 -15.33 -15.83 -32.22
C GLN A 428 -15.46 -17.31 -32.63
N ALA A 429 -14.71 -18.20 -31.98
CA ALA A 429 -14.68 -19.63 -32.28
C ALA A 429 -16.01 -20.35 -32.02
N THR A 430 -16.80 -19.84 -31.07
CA THR A 430 -18.15 -20.36 -30.73
C THR A 430 -19.29 -19.64 -31.45
N GLY A 431 -18.99 -18.65 -32.30
CA GLY A 431 -20.00 -17.91 -33.06
C GLY A 431 -20.85 -16.92 -32.24
N LYS A 432 -20.49 -16.62 -30.98
CA LYS A 432 -21.18 -15.65 -30.11
C LYS A 432 -20.87 -14.19 -30.49
N LYS A 433 -21.10 -13.80 -31.75
CA LYS A 433 -20.72 -12.49 -32.31
C LYS A 433 -21.28 -11.29 -31.54
N GLN A 434 -22.51 -11.40 -31.03
CA GLN A 434 -23.19 -10.31 -30.32
C GLN A 434 -22.49 -9.89 -29.01
N ALA A 435 -21.72 -10.79 -28.39
CA ALA A 435 -21.01 -10.52 -27.14
C ALA A 435 -19.65 -9.82 -27.35
N ILE A 436 -19.10 -9.85 -28.57
CA ILE A 436 -17.74 -9.34 -28.84
C ILE A 436 -17.67 -7.82 -28.67
N ARG A 437 -18.61 -7.07 -29.25
CA ARG A 437 -18.56 -5.60 -29.18
C ARG A 437 -18.65 -5.07 -27.74
N PRO A 438 -19.62 -5.49 -26.89
CA PRO A 438 -19.63 -5.09 -25.48
C PRO A 438 -18.33 -5.44 -24.75
N TRP A 439 -17.75 -6.60 -25.04
CA TRP A 439 -16.48 -7.02 -24.44
C TRP A 439 -15.33 -6.09 -24.80
N LEU A 440 -15.18 -5.75 -26.08
CA LEU A 440 -14.16 -4.82 -26.55
C LEU A 440 -14.31 -3.44 -25.91
N MET A 441 -15.54 -2.94 -25.72
CA MET A 441 -15.80 -1.68 -25.02
C MET A 441 -15.41 -1.76 -23.54
N GLY A 442 -15.71 -2.87 -22.86
CA GLY A 442 -15.31 -3.11 -21.47
C GLY A 442 -13.79 -3.12 -21.31
N ALA A 443 -13.08 -3.85 -22.19
CA ALA A 443 -11.62 -3.90 -22.21
C ALA A 443 -10.98 -2.54 -22.51
N ALA A 444 -11.58 -1.75 -23.42
CA ALA A 444 -11.13 -0.39 -23.72
C ALA A 444 -11.29 0.55 -22.52
N LYS A 445 -12.44 0.48 -21.82
CA LYS A 445 -12.68 1.26 -20.60
C LYS A 445 -11.64 1.01 -19.51
N GLU A 446 -11.21 -0.24 -19.38
CA GLU A 446 -10.19 -0.69 -18.43
C GLU A 446 -8.75 -0.51 -18.91
N ASN A 447 -8.55 0.05 -20.11
CA ASN A 447 -7.24 0.16 -20.77
C ASN A 447 -6.47 -1.18 -20.82
N ALA A 448 -7.19 -2.28 -21.08
CA ALA A 448 -6.68 -3.64 -21.07
C ALA A 448 -6.77 -4.26 -22.47
N LEU A 449 -6.20 -3.57 -23.47
CA LEU A 449 -6.29 -3.95 -24.88
C LEU A 449 -4.97 -4.57 -25.37
N SER A 450 -5.06 -5.74 -25.98
CA SER A 450 -3.97 -6.34 -26.78
C SER A 450 -3.99 -5.78 -28.21
N PRO A 451 -2.92 -5.97 -29.01
CA PRO A 451 -2.93 -5.62 -30.43
C PRO A 451 -4.07 -6.27 -31.22
N LEU A 452 -4.43 -7.52 -30.91
CA LEU A 452 -5.60 -8.17 -31.52
C LEU A 452 -6.89 -7.39 -31.23
N LEU A 453 -7.09 -7.01 -29.96
CA LEU A 453 -8.31 -6.31 -29.56
C LEU A 453 -8.37 -4.91 -30.17
N LEU A 454 -7.23 -4.21 -30.28
CA LEU A 454 -7.12 -2.94 -30.99
C LEU A 454 -7.49 -3.09 -32.48
N ASP A 455 -7.01 -4.13 -33.16
CA ASP A 455 -7.35 -4.39 -34.56
C ASP A 455 -8.85 -4.66 -34.75
N LEU A 456 -9.46 -5.42 -33.84
CA LEU A 456 -10.91 -5.67 -33.85
C LEU A 456 -11.71 -4.40 -33.58
N LEU A 457 -11.29 -3.58 -32.62
CA LEU A 457 -11.87 -2.26 -32.36
C LEU A 457 -11.76 -1.34 -33.58
N LYS A 458 -10.63 -1.37 -34.28
CA LYS A 458 -10.41 -0.55 -35.48
C LYS A 458 -11.35 -0.95 -36.62
N LYS A 459 -11.54 -2.25 -36.83
CA LYS A 459 -12.53 -2.76 -37.80
C LYS A 459 -13.95 -2.32 -37.44
N GLU A 460 -14.32 -2.38 -36.16
CA GLU A 460 -15.61 -1.91 -35.66
C GLU A 460 -15.79 -0.39 -35.89
N TYR A 461 -14.76 0.41 -35.57
CA TYR A 461 -14.77 1.85 -35.78
C TYR A 461 -14.94 2.23 -37.26
N ILE A 462 -14.22 1.54 -38.16
CA ILE A 462 -14.32 1.76 -39.60
C ILE A 462 -15.72 1.41 -40.11
N ALA A 463 -16.29 0.30 -39.63
CA ALA A 463 -17.61 -0.14 -40.06
C ALA A 463 -18.75 0.77 -39.55
N THR A 464 -18.59 1.41 -38.38
CA THR A 464 -19.71 2.06 -37.68
C THR A 464 -19.61 3.57 -37.52
N LYS A 465 -18.41 4.17 -37.63
CA LYS A 465 -18.18 5.59 -37.34
C LYS A 465 -17.48 6.33 -38.47
N ASN A 466 -16.37 5.80 -39.00
CA ASN A 466 -15.59 6.49 -40.01
C ASN A 466 -14.95 5.51 -41.01
N ARG A 467 -15.47 5.48 -42.24
CA ARG A 467 -15.04 4.57 -43.31
C ARG A 467 -13.55 4.63 -43.66
N THR A 468 -12.84 5.72 -43.32
CA THR A 468 -11.40 5.88 -43.59
C THR A 468 -10.50 5.45 -42.44
N GLY A 469 -11.06 5.25 -41.24
CA GLY A 469 -10.30 4.94 -40.02
C GLY A 469 -9.62 6.15 -39.36
N ALA A 470 -9.77 7.36 -39.91
CA ALA A 470 -9.23 8.57 -39.30
C ALA A 470 -9.88 8.86 -37.93
N GLY A 471 -9.07 9.25 -36.94
CA GLY A 471 -9.52 9.55 -35.57
C GLY A 471 -9.74 8.33 -34.68
N PHE A 472 -9.32 7.14 -35.11
CA PHE A 472 -9.48 5.91 -34.33
C PHE A 472 -8.81 5.99 -32.95
N GLU A 473 -7.59 6.51 -32.90
CA GLU A 473 -6.77 6.60 -31.69
C GLU A 473 -7.44 7.51 -30.65
N ALA A 474 -7.88 8.71 -31.08
CA ALA A 474 -8.64 9.62 -30.23
C ALA A 474 -9.98 9.02 -29.76
N TRP A 475 -10.64 8.23 -30.61
CA TRP A 475 -11.86 7.52 -30.23
C TRP A 475 -11.59 6.45 -29.17
N VAL A 476 -10.53 5.65 -29.31
CA VAL A 476 -10.14 4.66 -28.29
C VAL A 476 -9.78 5.34 -26.98
N ASP A 477 -9.03 6.45 -27.01
CA ASP A 477 -8.69 7.22 -25.81
C ASP A 477 -9.96 7.74 -25.10
N ALA A 478 -10.97 8.17 -25.85
CA ALA A 478 -12.25 8.61 -25.29
C ALA A 478 -13.07 7.48 -24.65
N LEU A 479 -12.79 6.21 -24.96
CA LEU A 479 -13.44 5.06 -24.31
C LEU A 479 -12.83 4.71 -22.96
N LYS A 480 -11.57 5.07 -22.72
CA LYS A 480 -10.83 4.75 -21.48
C LYS A 480 -11.45 5.48 -20.28
N SER A 481 -11.40 4.86 -19.11
CA SER A 481 -11.84 5.50 -17.86
C SER A 481 -10.99 6.72 -17.53
N LYS A 482 -11.61 7.90 -17.46
CA LYS A 482 -10.92 9.16 -17.16
C LYS A 482 -10.29 9.17 -15.77
N ASP A 483 -10.98 8.65 -14.77
CA ASP A 483 -10.48 8.61 -13.39
C ASP A 483 -9.23 7.73 -13.27
N LYS A 484 -9.22 6.57 -13.97
CA LYS A 484 -8.08 5.67 -14.00
C LYS A 484 -6.91 6.27 -14.78
N ALA A 485 -7.18 6.89 -15.93
CA ALA A 485 -6.16 7.58 -16.70
C ALA A 485 -5.53 8.73 -15.89
N LEU A 486 -6.33 9.52 -15.18
CA LEU A 486 -5.84 10.60 -14.32
C LEU A 486 -5.00 10.06 -13.16
N ALA A 487 -5.45 9.00 -12.49
CA ALA A 487 -4.68 8.35 -11.42
C ALA A 487 -3.34 7.81 -11.92
N GLN A 488 -3.31 7.19 -13.12
CA GLN A 488 -2.08 6.69 -13.73
C GLN A 488 -1.14 7.83 -14.13
N GLN A 489 -1.64 8.87 -14.78
CA GLN A 489 -0.84 10.05 -15.15
C GLN A 489 -0.25 10.75 -13.92
N THR A 490 -1.02 10.82 -12.85
CA THR A 490 -0.58 11.37 -11.56
C THR A 490 0.59 10.57 -11.00
N HIS A 491 0.44 9.24 -10.90
CA HIS A 491 1.51 8.35 -10.46
C HIS A 491 2.77 8.45 -11.36
N LEU A 492 2.61 8.50 -12.68
CA LEU A 492 3.74 8.65 -13.61
C LEU A 492 4.48 9.98 -13.45
N LYS A 493 3.78 11.06 -13.10
CA LYS A 493 4.41 12.35 -12.77
C LYS A 493 5.20 12.27 -11.46
N ASP A 494 4.65 11.60 -10.45
CA ASP A 494 5.32 11.39 -9.16
C ASP A 494 6.59 10.54 -9.30
N ASP A 495 6.62 9.62 -10.29
CA ASP A 495 7.77 8.77 -10.62
C ASP A 495 8.86 9.49 -11.45
N LEU A 496 8.66 10.75 -11.84
CA LEU A 496 9.66 11.48 -12.61
C LEU A 496 10.89 11.78 -11.76
N ILE A 497 12.03 11.45 -12.32
CA ILE A 497 13.34 11.77 -11.77
C ILE A 497 14.05 12.76 -12.68
N ASN A 498 15.19 13.27 -12.23
CA ASN A 498 16.04 14.11 -13.05
C ASN A 498 17.51 13.91 -12.69
N GLN A 499 18.06 12.79 -13.15
CA GLN A 499 19.37 12.29 -12.74
C GLN A 499 20.33 12.25 -13.93
N ALA A 500 21.62 12.44 -13.68
CA ALA A 500 22.65 12.17 -14.69
C ALA A 500 22.70 10.66 -14.96
N ILE A 501 22.92 10.27 -16.21
CA ILE A 501 23.08 8.86 -16.59
C ILE A 501 24.44 8.63 -17.22
N ALA A 502 25.14 7.60 -16.77
CA ALA A 502 26.42 7.22 -17.34
C ALA A 502 26.25 6.77 -18.81
N PRO A 503 27.19 7.11 -19.71
CA PRO A 503 27.07 6.75 -21.11
C PRO A 503 27.39 5.27 -21.37
N PHE A 504 26.88 4.75 -22.48
CA PHE A 504 27.27 3.45 -23.04
C PHE A 504 27.58 3.56 -24.54
N ASN A 505 28.33 2.58 -25.03
CA ASN A 505 28.52 2.33 -26.45
C ASN A 505 28.29 0.83 -26.72
N LEU A 506 27.18 0.47 -27.36
CA LEU A 506 26.74 -0.92 -27.51
C LEU A 506 26.60 -1.31 -28.99
N GLU A 507 26.89 -2.59 -29.29
CA GLU A 507 26.78 -3.14 -30.65
C GLU A 507 25.31 -3.22 -31.07
N SER A 508 25.00 -2.72 -32.27
CA SER A 508 23.64 -2.81 -32.83
C SER A 508 23.45 -4.10 -33.62
N ALA A 509 22.27 -4.72 -33.49
CA ALA A 509 21.87 -5.86 -34.32
C ALA A 509 21.79 -5.51 -35.82
N LYS A 510 21.71 -4.23 -36.19
CA LYS A 510 21.76 -3.72 -37.57
C LYS A 510 23.19 -3.53 -38.09
N GLY A 511 24.20 -3.77 -37.27
CA GLY A 511 25.61 -3.47 -37.54
C GLY A 511 26.04 -2.11 -36.99
N GLY A 512 27.33 -1.97 -36.68
CA GLY A 512 27.89 -0.78 -36.05
C GLY A 512 27.59 -0.68 -34.54
N PHE A 513 27.74 0.52 -33.99
CA PHE A 513 27.57 0.79 -32.57
C PHE A 513 26.63 1.98 -32.34
N VAL A 514 25.88 1.94 -31.23
CA VAL A 514 25.06 3.06 -30.75
C VAL A 514 25.70 3.62 -29.49
N ASP A 515 26.12 4.87 -29.58
CA ASP A 515 26.60 5.67 -28.46
C ASP A 515 25.44 6.49 -27.88
N LEU A 516 25.21 6.34 -26.56
CA LEU A 516 24.16 7.05 -25.85
C LEU A 516 24.41 8.56 -25.81
N GLU A 517 25.66 9.02 -25.70
CA GLU A 517 25.99 10.45 -25.68
C GLU A 517 25.67 11.10 -27.02
N ALA A 518 25.90 10.38 -28.12
CA ALA A 518 25.55 10.82 -29.46
C ALA A 518 24.03 10.93 -29.70
N GLN A 519 23.19 10.47 -28.77
CA GLN A 519 21.73 10.64 -28.84
C GLN A 519 21.21 11.90 -28.13
N ARG A 520 22.08 12.74 -27.54
CA ARG A 520 21.67 14.05 -27.01
C ARG A 520 20.90 14.84 -28.07
N GLY A 521 19.86 15.55 -27.64
CA GLY A 521 18.89 16.21 -28.51
C GLY A 521 17.65 15.37 -28.83
N LYS A 522 17.66 14.06 -28.53
CA LYS A 522 16.49 13.18 -28.65
C LYS A 522 15.99 12.72 -27.28
N ILE A 523 14.71 12.40 -27.19
CA ILE A 523 14.17 11.60 -26.10
C ILE A 523 14.50 10.14 -26.39
N VAL A 524 15.18 9.46 -25.48
CA VAL A 524 15.65 8.08 -25.67
C VAL A 524 14.94 7.15 -24.71
N VAL A 525 14.30 6.10 -25.24
CA VAL A 525 13.67 5.03 -24.48
C VAL A 525 14.53 3.78 -24.54
N LEU A 526 14.92 3.26 -23.38
CA LEU A 526 15.67 2.01 -23.22
C LEU A 526 14.76 0.94 -22.62
N ASP A 527 14.83 -0.29 -23.13
CA ASP A 527 14.17 -1.47 -22.54
C ASP A 527 15.17 -2.63 -22.46
N PHE A 528 15.61 -2.96 -21.25
CA PHE A 528 16.51 -4.09 -20.98
C PHE A 528 15.70 -5.38 -20.87
N TRP A 529 16.10 -6.41 -21.60
CA TRP A 529 15.38 -7.67 -21.70
C TRP A 529 16.30 -8.86 -21.97
N ALA A 530 15.77 -10.08 -21.82
CA ALA A 530 16.47 -11.32 -22.15
C ALA A 530 15.54 -12.34 -22.81
N THR A 531 16.08 -13.25 -23.62
CA THR A 531 15.33 -14.31 -24.33
C THR A 531 14.60 -15.26 -23.39
N TRP A 532 15.19 -15.53 -22.22
CA TRP A 532 14.62 -16.36 -21.16
C TRP A 532 13.55 -15.63 -20.32
N CYS A 533 13.48 -14.29 -20.37
CA CYS A 533 12.58 -13.49 -19.56
C CYS A 533 11.14 -13.47 -20.13
N ALA A 534 10.21 -14.19 -19.50
CA ALA A 534 8.81 -14.22 -19.91
C ALA A 534 8.09 -12.86 -19.76
N PRO A 535 8.21 -12.11 -18.64
CA PRO A 535 7.60 -10.79 -18.51
C PRO A 535 8.10 -9.79 -19.55
N CYS A 536 9.38 -9.86 -19.94
CA CYS A 536 9.95 -9.01 -20.97
C CYS A 536 9.26 -9.24 -22.32
N LYS A 537 9.16 -10.51 -22.75
CA LYS A 537 8.46 -10.88 -23.99
C LYS A 537 6.98 -10.52 -23.95
N ALA A 538 6.35 -10.56 -22.78
CA ALA A 538 4.96 -10.16 -22.59
C ALA A 538 4.73 -8.64 -22.69
N ALA A 539 5.75 -7.82 -22.37
CA ALA A 539 5.69 -6.36 -22.48
C ALA A 539 5.92 -5.85 -23.92
N MET A 540 6.63 -6.60 -24.75
CA MET A 540 7.01 -6.19 -26.11
C MET A 540 5.84 -5.75 -27.02
N PRO A 541 4.64 -6.36 -26.98
CA PRO A 541 3.50 -5.84 -27.73
C PRO A 541 3.17 -4.39 -27.38
N GLY A 542 3.25 -4.01 -26.09
CA GLY A 542 3.02 -2.63 -25.65
C GLY A 542 4.15 -1.70 -26.10
N MET A 543 5.40 -2.16 -26.03
CA MET A 543 6.54 -1.41 -26.55
C MET A 543 6.46 -1.19 -28.07
N GLN A 544 5.99 -2.18 -28.83
CA GLN A 544 5.76 -2.03 -30.28
C GLN A 544 4.66 -1.02 -30.59
N LEU A 545 3.61 -0.93 -29.77
CA LEU A 545 2.59 0.12 -29.91
C LEU A 545 3.21 1.51 -29.72
N ALA A 546 4.08 1.69 -28.72
CA ALA A 546 4.82 2.95 -28.51
C ALA A 546 5.77 3.26 -29.69
N VAL A 547 6.57 2.29 -30.13
CA VAL A 547 7.45 2.43 -31.31
C VAL A 547 6.65 2.83 -32.56
N ASN A 548 5.49 2.21 -32.79
CA ASN A 548 4.63 2.52 -33.93
C ASN A 548 4.08 3.96 -33.88
N LYS A 549 3.76 4.45 -32.68
CA LYS A 549 3.24 5.81 -32.48
C LYS A 549 4.30 6.87 -32.81
N TYR A 550 5.54 6.65 -32.40
CA TYR A 550 6.64 7.61 -32.57
C TYR A 550 7.52 7.38 -33.79
N LYS A 551 7.22 6.39 -34.65
CA LYS A 551 8.04 6.03 -35.82
C LYS A 551 8.36 7.18 -36.78
N ALA A 552 7.52 8.21 -36.82
CA ALA A 552 7.68 9.38 -37.69
C ALA A 552 8.36 10.57 -36.98
N ASP A 553 8.56 10.49 -35.66
CA ASP A 553 9.18 11.53 -34.86
C ASP A 553 10.69 11.25 -34.74
N GLN A 554 11.50 12.01 -35.47
CA GLN A 554 12.96 11.85 -35.48
C GLN A 554 13.62 12.25 -34.15
N ASN A 555 12.89 12.93 -33.26
CA ASN A 555 13.37 13.34 -31.95
C ASN A 555 13.15 12.29 -30.86
N VAL A 556 12.61 11.11 -31.19
CA VAL A 556 12.40 10.01 -30.25
C VAL A 556 13.12 8.76 -30.77
N ALA A 557 13.94 8.14 -29.92
CA ALA A 557 14.66 6.91 -30.24
C ALA A 557 14.32 5.80 -29.24
N PHE A 558 14.17 4.56 -29.72
CA PHE A 558 13.91 3.38 -28.90
C PHE A 558 15.03 2.35 -29.08
N TYR A 559 15.60 1.88 -27.98
CA TYR A 559 16.63 0.85 -27.97
C TYR A 559 16.25 -0.30 -27.02
N PHE A 560 16.31 -1.51 -27.53
CA PHE A 560 15.99 -2.72 -26.79
C PHE A 560 17.27 -3.47 -26.49
N ILE A 561 17.75 -3.39 -25.25
CA ILE A 561 19.06 -3.91 -24.86
C ILE A 561 18.90 -5.36 -24.41
N ALA A 562 19.42 -6.29 -25.21
CA ALA A 562 19.50 -7.70 -24.86
C ALA A 562 20.62 -7.92 -23.84
N THR A 563 20.24 -8.25 -22.61
CA THR A 563 21.11 -8.37 -21.44
C THR A 563 20.93 -9.73 -20.77
N GLN A 564 21.87 -10.14 -19.92
CA GLN A 564 21.85 -11.39 -19.15
C GLN A 564 21.65 -12.65 -20.02
N GLU A 565 22.09 -12.60 -21.28
CA GLU A 565 22.05 -13.76 -22.18
C GLU A 565 23.13 -14.77 -21.77
N THR A 566 22.79 -16.05 -21.76
CA THR A 566 23.68 -17.13 -21.29
C THR A 566 24.10 -18.10 -22.39
N LYS A 567 23.38 -18.13 -23.52
CA LYS A 567 23.65 -19.07 -24.61
C LYS A 567 24.62 -18.46 -25.64
N PRO A 568 25.60 -19.21 -26.17
CA PRO A 568 26.56 -18.67 -27.16
C PRO A 568 25.91 -18.13 -28.45
N ASP A 569 24.77 -18.69 -28.86
CA ASP A 569 24.02 -18.36 -30.08
C ASP A 569 22.90 -17.33 -29.85
N TYR A 570 22.91 -16.61 -28.72
CA TYR A 570 21.86 -15.67 -28.33
C TYR A 570 21.53 -14.63 -29.42
N LYS A 571 22.54 -14.10 -30.14
CA LYS A 571 22.34 -13.12 -31.22
C LYS A 571 21.43 -13.67 -32.35
N GLU A 572 21.61 -14.92 -32.75
CA GLU A 572 20.79 -15.56 -33.78
C GLU A 572 19.38 -15.90 -33.25
N GLN A 573 19.26 -16.32 -31.99
CA GLN A 573 17.97 -16.54 -31.35
C GLN A 573 17.15 -15.24 -31.28
N ILE A 574 17.80 -14.12 -30.93
CA ILE A 574 17.19 -12.79 -30.90
C ILE A 574 16.72 -12.37 -32.28
N LYS A 575 17.59 -12.42 -33.31
CA LYS A 575 17.22 -12.08 -34.69
C LYS A 575 16.01 -12.87 -35.16
N LYS A 576 16.03 -14.19 -34.94
CA LYS A 576 14.92 -15.08 -35.28
C LYS A 576 13.64 -14.68 -34.55
N PHE A 577 13.71 -14.45 -33.24
CA PHE A 577 12.55 -14.07 -32.44
C PHE A 577 11.93 -12.73 -32.87
N ILE A 578 12.74 -11.70 -33.10
CA ILE A 578 12.29 -10.38 -33.57
C ILE A 578 11.62 -10.49 -34.95
N ALA A 579 12.20 -11.28 -35.87
CA ALA A 579 11.64 -11.51 -37.20
C ALA A 579 10.31 -12.30 -37.13
N GLU A 580 10.25 -13.38 -36.35
CA GLU A 580 9.04 -14.20 -36.15
C GLU A 580 7.88 -13.39 -35.57
N LYS A 581 8.18 -12.48 -34.62
CA LYS A 581 7.18 -11.60 -34.00
C LYS A 581 6.90 -10.33 -34.80
N LYS A 582 7.66 -10.08 -35.87
CA LYS A 582 7.57 -8.89 -36.73
C LYS A 582 7.74 -7.58 -35.98
N TYR A 583 8.63 -7.58 -34.97
CA TYR A 583 8.96 -6.36 -34.26
C TYR A 583 9.92 -5.49 -35.07
N SER A 584 9.72 -4.17 -35.02
CA SER A 584 10.59 -3.18 -35.70
C SER A 584 11.64 -2.60 -34.75
N PHE A 585 12.03 -3.37 -33.73
CA PHE A 585 12.91 -2.93 -32.66
C PHE A 585 14.34 -2.72 -33.12
N GLU A 586 14.98 -1.68 -32.60
CA GLU A 586 16.43 -1.54 -32.67
C GLU A 586 17.04 -2.24 -31.47
N VAL A 587 17.55 -3.45 -31.69
CA VAL A 587 18.14 -4.26 -30.63
C VAL A 587 19.62 -3.98 -30.49
N LEU A 588 20.06 -3.73 -29.26
CA LEU A 588 21.47 -3.58 -28.89
C LEU A 588 21.90 -4.79 -28.05
N TYR A 589 23.15 -5.23 -28.21
CA TYR A 589 23.71 -6.29 -27.37
C TYR A 589 24.47 -5.69 -26.20
N ASP A 590 24.11 -6.10 -24.99
CA ASP A 590 24.83 -5.67 -23.78
C ASP A 590 26.27 -6.23 -23.78
N GLY A 591 27.17 -5.50 -23.12
CA GLY A 591 28.57 -5.87 -23.01
C GLY A 591 28.81 -6.97 -21.96
N TYR A 592 29.92 -7.69 -22.09
CA TYR A 592 30.38 -8.59 -21.05
C TYR A 592 30.85 -7.81 -19.82
N ASN A 593 30.41 -8.24 -18.65
CA ASN A 593 30.75 -7.66 -17.36
C ASN A 593 31.68 -8.62 -16.59
N GLU A 594 32.88 -8.15 -16.29
CA GLU A 594 33.89 -8.95 -15.59
C GLU A 594 33.50 -9.28 -14.13
N GLU A 595 32.70 -8.43 -13.48
CA GLU A 595 32.30 -8.61 -12.07
C GLU A 595 31.23 -9.71 -11.95
N SER A 596 30.18 -9.64 -12.78
CA SER A 596 29.06 -10.61 -12.76
C SER A 596 29.34 -11.86 -13.59
N LYS A 597 30.32 -11.83 -14.50
CA LYS A 597 30.58 -12.87 -15.52
C LYS A 597 29.39 -13.12 -16.46
N HIS A 598 28.57 -12.09 -16.69
CA HIS A 598 27.40 -12.14 -17.54
C HIS A 598 27.42 -11.02 -18.60
N LEU A 599 26.59 -11.17 -19.64
CA LEU A 599 26.36 -10.13 -20.66
C LEU A 599 25.43 -9.04 -20.10
N ASP A 600 25.89 -8.31 -19.10
CA ASP A 600 25.09 -7.32 -18.38
C ASP A 600 25.87 -6.04 -18.02
N LYS A 601 26.86 -5.63 -18.81
CA LYS A 601 27.72 -4.49 -18.45
C LYS A 601 26.97 -3.17 -18.28
N ALA A 602 26.08 -2.83 -19.21
CA ALA A 602 25.25 -1.63 -19.10
C ALA A 602 24.13 -1.83 -18.07
N TYR A 603 23.43 -2.98 -18.11
CA TYR A 603 22.39 -3.30 -17.13
C TYR A 603 22.93 -3.28 -15.70
N GLY A 604 24.00 -4.00 -15.42
CA GLY A 604 24.60 -4.17 -14.10
C GLY A 604 25.09 -2.85 -13.51
N ARG A 605 25.61 -1.95 -14.36
CA ARG A 605 25.91 -0.57 -13.96
C ARG A 605 24.64 0.16 -13.52
N TYR A 606 23.63 0.23 -14.39
CA TYR A 606 22.41 0.99 -14.07
C TYR A 606 21.60 0.36 -12.91
N ALA A 607 21.54 -0.96 -12.83
CA ALA A 607 20.95 -1.68 -11.71
C ALA A 607 21.62 -1.30 -10.38
N LYS A 608 22.95 -1.15 -10.37
CA LYS A 608 23.71 -0.71 -9.21
C LYS A 608 23.50 0.77 -8.90
N ASP A 609 23.65 1.64 -9.90
CA ASP A 609 23.56 3.09 -9.75
C ASP A 609 22.18 3.54 -9.24
N TYR A 610 21.12 2.87 -9.70
CA TYR A 610 19.73 3.20 -9.36
C TYR A 610 19.08 2.22 -8.39
N GLN A 611 19.84 1.28 -7.81
CA GLN A 611 19.38 0.31 -6.81
C GLN A 611 18.13 -0.49 -7.22
N LEU A 612 18.08 -0.91 -8.48
CA LEU A 612 17.00 -1.73 -9.02
C LEU A 612 17.47 -3.13 -9.36
N SER A 613 16.55 -4.07 -9.25
CA SER A 613 16.76 -5.45 -9.69
C SER A 613 15.57 -5.91 -10.51
N GLY A 614 15.87 -6.60 -11.61
CA GLY A 614 14.88 -7.27 -12.44
C GLY A 614 14.75 -6.69 -13.83
N ILE A 615 14.33 -7.56 -14.76
CA ILE A 615 13.96 -7.24 -16.13
C ILE A 615 12.49 -7.65 -16.36
N PRO A 616 11.73 -6.94 -17.22
CA PRO A 616 12.21 -5.85 -18.08
C PRO A 616 12.44 -4.55 -17.30
N MET A 617 13.52 -3.84 -17.61
CA MET A 617 13.83 -2.52 -17.03
C MET A 617 13.71 -1.46 -18.12
N LYS A 618 12.86 -0.46 -17.89
CA LYS A 618 12.57 0.62 -18.84
C LYS A 618 13.13 1.92 -18.33
N MET A 619 13.79 2.67 -19.20
CA MET A 619 14.34 3.98 -18.88
C MET A 619 13.92 4.97 -19.96
N ILE A 620 13.59 6.21 -19.58
CA ILE A 620 13.37 7.31 -20.53
C ILE A 620 14.29 8.46 -20.18
N ILE A 621 15.05 8.92 -21.17
CA ILE A 621 16.06 9.96 -21.08
C ILE A 621 15.58 11.15 -21.92
N ASP A 622 15.72 12.36 -21.40
CA ASP A 622 15.34 13.58 -22.12
C ASP A 622 16.40 14.05 -23.13
N GLN A 623 16.07 15.11 -23.86
CA GLN A 623 16.94 15.70 -24.88
C GLN A 623 18.25 16.26 -24.30
N GLN A 624 18.29 16.54 -23.00
CA GLN A 624 19.48 16.99 -22.29
C GLN A 624 20.36 15.82 -21.84
N GLY A 625 19.99 14.57 -22.15
CA GLY A 625 20.74 13.38 -21.76
C GLY A 625 20.59 13.07 -20.27
N ARG A 626 19.49 13.47 -19.62
CA ARG A 626 19.20 13.18 -18.22
C ARG A 626 18.18 12.05 -18.13
N LEU A 627 18.36 11.15 -17.19
CA LEU A 627 17.37 10.12 -16.88
C LEU A 627 16.15 10.76 -16.22
N ARG A 628 14.98 10.52 -16.80
CA ARG A 628 13.71 11.14 -16.39
C ARG A 628 12.68 10.18 -15.86
N TRP A 629 12.72 8.92 -16.27
CA TRP A 629 11.82 7.90 -15.78
C TRP A 629 12.47 6.53 -15.83
N LEU A 630 12.15 5.70 -14.85
CA LEU A 630 12.75 4.38 -14.67
C LEU A 630 11.72 3.45 -14.02
N ASN A 631 11.52 2.25 -14.58
CA ASN A 631 10.54 1.28 -14.08
C ASN A 631 11.01 -0.17 -14.33
N THR A 632 10.64 -1.11 -13.45
CA THR A 632 10.88 -2.54 -13.62
C THR A 632 9.57 -3.33 -13.68
N GLY A 633 9.54 -4.35 -14.53
CA GLY A 633 8.40 -5.26 -14.67
C GLY A 633 7.37 -4.86 -15.73
N TYR A 634 6.22 -5.53 -15.69
CA TYR A 634 5.12 -5.33 -16.63
C TYR A 634 3.77 -5.62 -15.96
N LYS A 635 2.83 -4.67 -16.07
CA LYS A 635 1.52 -4.71 -15.38
C LYS A 635 0.44 -5.50 -16.15
N GLY A 636 0.78 -6.12 -17.29
CA GLY A 636 -0.09 -7.07 -17.99
C GLY A 636 -0.99 -6.49 -19.09
N SER A 637 -0.94 -5.18 -19.38
CA SER A 637 -1.70 -4.57 -20.48
C SER A 637 -0.79 -3.87 -21.51
N PRO A 638 -0.84 -4.29 -22.80
CA PRO A 638 -0.06 -3.64 -23.85
C PRO A 638 -0.46 -2.18 -24.10
N SER A 639 -1.75 -1.88 -24.13
CA SER A 639 -2.22 -0.50 -24.35
C SER A 639 -1.87 0.41 -23.18
N ALA A 640 -1.99 -0.09 -21.93
CA ALA A 640 -1.60 0.69 -20.76
C ALA A 640 -0.10 0.99 -20.75
N LEU A 641 0.76 0.00 -21.07
CA LEU A 641 2.20 0.24 -21.17
C LEU A 641 2.54 1.26 -22.28
N ALA A 642 1.86 1.18 -23.44
CA ALA A 642 2.06 2.13 -24.52
C ALA A 642 1.65 3.55 -24.12
N ASP A 643 0.57 3.70 -23.34
CA ASP A 643 0.12 4.96 -22.79
C ASP A 643 1.10 5.50 -21.74
N GLU A 644 1.65 4.66 -20.85
CA GLU A 644 2.65 5.05 -19.86
C GLU A 644 3.89 5.66 -20.53
N ILE A 645 4.47 4.93 -21.50
CA ILE A 645 5.63 5.40 -22.27
C ILE A 645 5.28 6.68 -23.06
N SER A 646 4.10 6.69 -23.70
CA SER A 646 3.67 7.85 -24.49
C SER A 646 3.52 9.09 -23.63
N PHE A 647 2.94 8.95 -22.44
CA PHE A 647 2.68 10.05 -21.53
C PHE A 647 3.98 10.71 -21.08
N ILE A 648 4.99 9.92 -20.69
CA ILE A 648 6.30 10.46 -20.32
C ILE A 648 6.95 11.17 -21.53
N ILE A 649 6.93 10.56 -22.72
CA ILE A 649 7.51 11.19 -23.93
C ILE A 649 6.84 12.54 -24.23
N GLU A 650 5.50 12.61 -24.25
CA GLU A 650 4.79 13.86 -24.53
C GLU A 650 5.04 14.90 -23.44
N LEU A 651 5.12 14.48 -22.17
CA LEU A 651 5.48 15.38 -21.08
C LEU A 651 6.89 15.98 -21.27
N LEU A 652 7.87 15.18 -21.66
CA LEU A 652 9.23 15.66 -21.94
C LEU A 652 9.28 16.56 -23.18
N LYS A 653 8.49 16.28 -24.21
CA LYS A 653 8.34 17.17 -25.38
C LYS A 653 7.71 18.50 -24.98
N GLU A 654 6.69 18.48 -24.12
CA GLU A 654 6.10 19.70 -23.56
C GLU A 654 7.10 20.47 -22.70
N GLU A 655 7.87 19.81 -21.85
CA GLU A 655 8.92 20.44 -21.05
C GLU A 655 9.98 21.10 -21.92
N ALA A 656 10.46 20.40 -22.95
CA ALA A 656 11.40 20.97 -23.91
C ALA A 656 10.80 22.13 -24.71
N SER A 657 9.52 22.04 -25.07
CA SER A 657 8.77 23.12 -25.72
C SER A 657 8.54 24.30 -24.77
N ARG A 658 8.37 24.06 -23.46
CA ARG A 658 8.30 25.09 -22.43
C ARG A 658 9.66 25.64 -22.07
N GLN A 659 10.76 24.91 -22.19
CA GLN A 659 12.12 25.40 -21.97
C GLN A 659 12.63 26.21 -23.18
N SER A 660 12.31 25.78 -24.41
CA SER A 660 12.55 26.57 -25.62
C SER A 660 11.56 27.74 -25.75
N GLY A 661 10.32 27.54 -25.33
CA GLY A 661 9.29 28.55 -25.18
C GLY A 661 9.58 29.52 -24.05
N ALA A 662 10.22 29.07 -22.95
CA ALA A 662 10.72 29.89 -21.85
C ALA A 662 12.08 30.51 -22.19
N SER A 663 12.90 29.98 -23.10
CA SER A 663 14.07 30.72 -23.59
C SER A 663 13.67 31.80 -24.59
N ASN A 664 12.59 31.58 -25.37
CA ASN A 664 11.96 32.60 -26.20
C ASN A 664 11.03 33.54 -25.43
N MET A 665 10.37 33.10 -24.34
CA MET A 665 9.62 33.93 -23.38
C MET A 665 10.52 34.56 -22.34
N GLU A 666 11.71 34.08 -22.02
CA GLU A 666 12.69 34.82 -21.20
C GLU A 666 13.30 35.90 -22.07
N LYS A 667 13.54 35.63 -23.36
CA LYS A 667 13.89 36.67 -24.34
C LYS A 667 12.72 37.63 -24.67
N LYS A 668 11.45 37.21 -24.56
CA LYS A 668 10.24 38.09 -24.74
C LYS A 668 9.73 38.74 -23.44
N ASN A 669 9.87 38.12 -22.27
CA ASN A 669 9.47 38.63 -20.95
C ASN A 669 10.59 39.42 -20.28
N GLN A 670 11.87 39.25 -20.68
CA GLN A 670 12.85 40.32 -20.44
C GLN A 670 12.48 41.60 -21.21
N GLN A 671 11.59 41.51 -22.20
CA GLN A 671 11.11 42.66 -22.94
C GLN A 671 9.87 43.34 -22.34
N HIS A 672 9.19 42.74 -21.33
CA HIS A 672 7.95 43.29 -20.72
C HIS A 672 7.75 43.00 -19.21
N ASN A 673 8.74 42.51 -18.47
CA ASN A 673 8.64 42.42 -17.01
C ASN A 673 8.85 43.82 -16.39
N PRO A 674 8.03 44.24 -15.40
CA PRO A 674 8.20 45.52 -14.71
C PRO A 674 9.36 45.50 -13.71
N TYR A 675 10.32 44.59 -13.86
CA TYR A 675 11.51 44.42 -13.02
C TYR A 675 12.63 43.71 -13.80
N THR A 676 13.89 43.95 -13.43
CA THR A 676 15.08 43.28 -13.98
C THR A 676 15.48 42.10 -13.09
N SER A 677 16.19 41.13 -13.68
CA SER A 677 16.75 39.98 -12.97
C SER A 677 18.23 39.86 -13.30
N GLU A 678 19.07 39.82 -12.29
CA GLU A 678 20.52 39.66 -12.41
C GLU A 678 20.99 38.41 -11.67
N ALA A 679 21.82 37.60 -12.34
CA ALA A 679 22.59 36.57 -11.66
C ALA A 679 23.68 37.26 -10.83
N VAL A 680 23.80 36.87 -9.56
CA VAL A 680 24.75 37.47 -8.62
C VAL A 680 25.65 36.41 -8.03
N SER A 681 26.89 36.80 -7.76
CA SER A 681 27.89 35.99 -7.09
C SER A 681 28.71 36.92 -6.18
N PHE A 682 28.96 36.49 -4.95
CA PHE A 682 29.67 37.28 -3.95
C PHE A 682 30.35 36.38 -2.91
N THR A 683 31.46 36.86 -2.35
CA THR A 683 32.14 36.20 -1.24
C THR A 683 31.68 36.84 0.06
N GLY A 684 31.35 36.02 1.06
CA GLY A 684 30.99 36.54 2.40
C GLY A 684 32.15 37.33 3.01
N VAL A 685 31.84 38.41 3.71
CA VAL A 685 32.84 39.29 4.34
C VAL A 685 33.60 38.56 5.44
N ASP A 686 32.88 37.76 6.24
CA ASP A 686 33.43 36.98 7.36
C ASP A 686 33.32 35.46 7.12
N SER A 687 33.27 35.06 5.85
CA SER A 687 33.09 33.66 5.46
C SER A 687 33.97 33.30 4.28
N ALA A 688 34.57 32.10 4.32
CA ALA A 688 35.27 31.53 3.17
C ALA A 688 34.31 31.03 2.07
N LEU A 689 33.00 31.14 2.30
CA LEU A 689 31.98 30.73 1.35
C LEU A 689 31.82 31.76 0.22
N HIS A 690 31.64 31.21 -0.97
CA HIS A 690 31.29 31.94 -2.16
C HIS A 690 29.82 31.64 -2.46
N PHE A 691 28.98 32.66 -2.45
CA PHE A 691 27.54 32.56 -2.64
C PHE A 691 27.17 32.90 -4.08
N ALA A 692 26.19 32.18 -4.60
CA ALA A 692 25.59 32.46 -5.88
C ALA A 692 24.07 32.54 -5.76
N GLY A 693 23.45 33.37 -6.60
CA GLY A 693 22.04 33.66 -6.47
C GLY A 693 21.47 34.48 -7.61
N THR A 694 20.27 34.98 -7.39
CA THR A 694 19.56 35.87 -8.32
C THR A 694 18.94 37.02 -7.56
N LEU A 695 19.29 38.24 -7.96
CA LEU A 695 18.71 39.48 -7.46
C LEU A 695 17.72 40.01 -8.49
N THR A 696 16.51 40.27 -8.03
CA THR A 696 15.43 40.88 -8.84
C THR A 696 15.18 42.30 -8.35
N LEU A 697 15.16 43.26 -9.29
CA LEU A 697 15.08 44.70 -9.02
C LEU A 697 13.88 45.32 -9.75
N PRO A 698 12.94 46.00 -9.07
CA PRO A 698 11.84 46.71 -9.72
C PRO A 698 12.32 47.72 -10.78
N ALA A 699 11.59 47.86 -11.89
CA ALA A 699 12.01 48.68 -13.03
C ALA A 699 11.76 50.19 -12.84
N ALA A 700 10.94 50.60 -11.86
CA ALA A 700 10.56 52.00 -11.68
C ALA A 700 10.55 52.43 -10.20
N GLY A 701 11.05 53.65 -9.94
CA GLY A 701 11.03 54.30 -8.63
C GLY A 701 12.19 53.93 -7.70
N PRO A 702 12.38 54.68 -6.60
CA PRO A 702 13.37 54.34 -5.59
C PRO A 702 13.00 53.04 -4.88
N ILE A 703 13.93 52.10 -4.81
CA ILE A 703 13.73 50.83 -4.08
C ILE A 703 13.86 51.11 -2.58
N THR A 704 12.74 51.05 -1.87
CA THR A 704 12.69 51.35 -0.43
C THR A 704 12.77 50.10 0.45
N LYS A 705 12.58 48.90 -0.13
CA LYS A 705 12.61 47.62 0.58
C LYS A 705 13.30 46.53 -0.23
N ALA A 706 14.05 45.68 0.46
CA ALA A 706 14.63 44.47 -0.11
C ALA A 706 14.43 43.27 0.83
N VAL A 707 14.33 42.07 0.27
CA VAL A 707 14.12 40.83 1.02
C VAL A 707 15.14 39.78 0.58
N VAL A 708 15.79 39.13 1.54
CA VAL A 708 16.55 37.90 1.30
C VAL A 708 15.67 36.69 1.65
N LEU A 709 15.56 35.73 0.74
CA LEU A 709 14.82 34.48 0.98
C LEU A 709 15.74 33.43 1.60
N VAL A 710 15.26 32.76 2.65
CA VAL A 710 16.02 31.78 3.45
C VAL A 710 15.34 30.42 3.40
N SER A 711 16.05 29.42 2.89
CA SER A 711 15.58 28.05 2.65
C SER A 711 15.18 27.31 3.93
N GLY A 712 14.24 26.38 3.77
CA GLY A 712 13.87 25.42 4.81
C GLY A 712 14.80 24.19 4.84
N THR A 713 14.41 23.17 5.59
CA THR A 713 15.21 21.94 5.73
C THR A 713 15.39 21.20 4.40
N GLY A 714 16.63 20.81 4.13
CA GLY A 714 17.08 20.13 2.91
C GLY A 714 17.83 21.07 1.98
N LYS A 715 18.68 20.53 1.10
CA LYS A 715 19.39 21.34 0.09
C LYS A 715 18.40 21.93 -0.92
N GLN A 716 18.37 23.25 -1.07
CA GLN A 716 17.52 23.94 -2.03
C GLN A 716 18.34 24.82 -2.97
N ASP A 717 17.88 24.90 -4.22
CA ASP A 717 18.35 25.93 -5.15
C ASP A 717 17.74 27.30 -4.79
N ARG A 718 18.27 28.38 -5.37
CA ARG A 718 17.74 29.74 -5.22
C ARG A 718 16.25 29.88 -5.58
N ASP A 719 15.65 28.93 -6.29
CA ASP A 719 14.22 28.96 -6.62
C ASP A 719 13.33 28.36 -5.52
N GLY A 720 13.93 27.77 -4.48
CA GLY A 720 13.23 27.12 -3.38
C GLY A 720 12.47 25.89 -3.88
N THR A 721 13.08 25.11 -4.78
CA THR A 721 12.42 24.00 -5.47
C THR A 721 12.10 22.85 -4.51
N MET A 722 10.82 22.66 -4.19
CA MET A 722 10.33 21.58 -3.33
C MET A 722 9.09 20.93 -3.93
N ALA A 723 9.06 19.60 -3.97
CA ALA A 723 7.96 18.82 -4.57
C ALA A 723 7.57 19.30 -5.99
N GLY A 724 8.54 19.76 -6.78
CA GLY A 724 8.31 20.30 -8.13
C GLY A 724 7.87 21.77 -8.21
N HIS A 725 7.72 22.45 -7.06
CA HIS A 725 7.28 23.84 -6.99
C HIS A 725 8.43 24.79 -6.65
N LYS A 726 8.50 25.93 -7.36
CA LYS A 726 9.52 26.97 -7.16
C LYS A 726 9.00 28.10 -6.28
N MET A 727 8.84 27.82 -4.98
CA MET A 727 8.21 28.73 -4.02
C MET A 727 8.88 30.12 -4.02
N PHE A 728 10.21 30.16 -3.96
CA PHE A 728 10.98 31.39 -3.87
C PHE A 728 11.00 32.17 -5.17
N ALA A 729 11.00 31.50 -6.32
CA ALA A 729 10.85 32.17 -7.62
C ALA A 729 9.50 32.89 -7.74
N ARG A 730 8.42 32.24 -7.31
CA ARG A 730 7.08 32.84 -7.32
C ARG A 730 6.97 34.02 -6.35
N ILE A 731 7.52 33.90 -5.14
CA ILE A 731 7.58 35.00 -4.17
C ILE A 731 8.37 36.17 -4.76
N ALA A 732 9.55 35.92 -5.36
CA ALA A 732 10.37 36.97 -5.95
C ALA A 732 9.68 37.68 -7.13
N ASP A 733 9.03 36.97 -8.04
CA ASP A 733 8.24 37.59 -9.12
C ASP A 733 7.14 38.49 -8.53
N THR A 734 6.39 37.98 -7.56
CA THR A 734 5.27 38.73 -6.96
C THR A 734 5.74 39.98 -6.24
N LEU A 735 6.79 39.88 -5.42
CA LEU A 735 7.33 41.03 -4.68
C LEU A 735 7.99 42.06 -5.60
N SER A 736 8.72 41.61 -6.62
CA SER A 736 9.39 42.50 -7.58
C SER A 736 8.41 43.30 -8.42
N ARG A 737 7.28 42.69 -8.82
CA ARG A 737 6.17 43.41 -9.47
C ARG A 737 5.53 44.47 -8.57
N ASN A 738 5.68 44.35 -7.26
CA ASN A 738 5.14 45.27 -6.26
C ASN A 738 6.22 46.20 -5.65
N GLY A 739 7.33 46.44 -6.37
CA GLY A 739 8.30 47.46 -6.00
C GLY A 739 9.30 47.04 -4.91
N ILE A 740 9.45 45.75 -4.64
CA ILE A 740 10.35 45.22 -3.60
C ILE A 740 11.48 44.43 -4.26
N ALA A 741 12.73 44.74 -3.93
CA ALA A 741 13.86 43.94 -4.42
C ALA A 741 13.95 42.60 -3.69
N VAL A 742 14.28 41.52 -4.39
CA VAL A 742 14.39 40.19 -3.78
C VAL A 742 15.69 39.51 -4.18
N LEU A 743 16.47 39.10 -3.19
CA LEU A 743 17.64 38.25 -3.35
C LEU A 743 17.31 36.82 -2.95
N ARG A 744 17.64 35.90 -3.83
CA ARG A 744 17.54 34.46 -3.62
C ARG A 744 18.91 33.84 -3.80
N VAL A 745 19.33 33.00 -2.88
CA VAL A 745 20.70 32.44 -2.83
C VAL A 745 20.59 30.92 -2.85
N ASP A 746 21.51 30.24 -3.54
CA ASP A 746 21.61 28.78 -3.44
C ASP A 746 22.19 28.39 -2.08
N ASP A 747 21.68 27.31 -1.49
CA ASP A 747 22.23 26.78 -0.24
C ASP A 747 23.68 26.26 -0.42
N ARG A 748 24.41 26.10 0.68
CA ARG A 748 25.78 25.56 0.69
C ARG A 748 25.91 24.27 -0.13
N GLY A 749 26.83 24.26 -1.09
CA GLY A 749 27.06 23.08 -1.95
C GLY A 749 25.93 22.77 -2.93
N THR A 750 25.02 23.73 -3.17
CA THR A 750 23.94 23.67 -4.15
C THR A 750 24.12 24.78 -5.18
N GLY A 751 23.74 24.52 -6.44
CA GLY A 751 23.96 25.47 -7.53
C GLY A 751 25.43 25.85 -7.66
N GLU A 752 25.74 27.13 -7.51
CA GLU A 752 27.10 27.66 -7.58
C GLU A 752 27.64 28.15 -6.21
N THR A 753 26.87 27.99 -5.12
CA THR A 753 27.32 28.32 -3.77
C THR A 753 28.27 27.23 -3.24
N THR A 754 29.45 27.63 -2.73
CA THR A 754 30.45 26.69 -2.18
C THR A 754 30.10 26.24 -0.75
N GLY A 755 30.89 25.32 -0.20
CA GLY A 755 30.71 24.79 1.15
C GLY A 755 29.94 23.47 1.21
N SER A 756 29.64 23.04 2.43
CA SER A 756 28.96 21.78 2.74
C SER A 756 27.70 22.06 3.53
N TYR A 757 26.54 21.63 3.01
CA TYR A 757 25.27 21.72 3.72
C TYR A 757 25.24 20.75 4.91
N GLU A 758 25.79 19.54 4.73
CA GLU A 758 25.79 18.47 5.73
C GLU A 758 26.53 18.86 7.02
N ASP A 759 27.48 19.79 6.93
CA ASP A 759 28.29 20.29 8.04
C ASP A 759 27.73 21.59 8.66
N ALA A 760 26.59 22.07 8.16
CA ALA A 760 25.95 23.31 8.60
C ALA A 760 24.80 23.05 9.58
N THR A 761 24.47 24.08 10.36
CA THR A 761 23.35 24.12 11.32
C THR A 761 22.43 25.30 11.00
N THR A 762 21.29 25.39 11.68
CA THR A 762 20.37 26.53 11.53
C THR A 762 21.05 27.88 11.85
N GLU A 763 22.04 27.91 12.74
CA GLU A 763 22.84 29.12 13.04
C GLU A 763 23.84 29.48 11.93
N ASP A 764 24.40 28.46 11.28
CA ASP A 764 25.23 28.65 10.09
C ASP A 764 24.40 29.27 8.95
N PHE A 765 23.15 28.82 8.75
CA PHE A 765 22.23 29.41 7.76
C PHE A 765 21.80 30.83 8.12
N ALA A 766 21.66 31.14 9.41
CA ALA A 766 21.42 32.51 9.87
C ALA A 766 22.60 33.43 9.51
N THR A 767 23.83 32.92 9.65
CA THR A 767 25.05 33.63 9.26
C THR A 767 25.09 33.87 7.75
N ASP A 768 24.74 32.86 6.94
CA ASP A 768 24.67 33.00 5.47
C ASP A 768 23.65 34.08 5.05
N ALA A 769 22.49 34.12 5.71
CA ALA A 769 21.49 35.15 5.48
C ALA A 769 22.01 36.58 5.80
N LEU A 770 22.84 36.73 6.84
CA LEU A 770 23.48 38.02 7.16
C LEU A 770 24.52 38.41 6.10
N GLN A 771 25.28 37.46 5.55
CA GLN A 771 26.21 37.72 4.44
C GLN A 771 25.46 38.20 3.18
N ALA A 772 24.29 37.62 2.90
CA ALA A 772 23.42 38.06 1.81
C ALA A 772 22.85 39.47 2.03
N ILE A 773 22.51 39.85 3.26
CA ILE A 773 22.12 41.23 3.60
C ILE A 773 23.29 42.19 3.37
N GLU A 774 24.49 41.85 3.83
CA GLU A 774 25.66 42.72 3.65
C GLU A 774 25.96 42.92 2.17
N TYR A 775 25.89 41.87 1.36
CA TYR A 775 25.98 41.99 -0.09
C TYR A 775 24.97 42.99 -0.65
N LEU A 776 23.69 42.93 -0.26
CA LEU A 776 22.67 43.88 -0.71
C LEU A 776 22.98 45.33 -0.32
N ARG A 777 23.58 45.57 0.85
CA ARG A 777 23.99 46.92 1.29
C ARG A 777 25.11 47.52 0.44
N THR A 778 25.93 46.69 -0.18
CA THR A 778 26.96 47.14 -1.14
C THR A 778 26.37 47.54 -2.50
N ARG A 779 25.13 47.13 -2.82
CA ARG A 779 24.53 47.37 -4.15
C ARG A 779 24.09 48.83 -4.32
N PRO A 780 24.54 49.52 -5.39
CA PRO A 780 24.01 50.83 -5.74
C PRO A 780 22.48 50.78 -5.89
N GLY A 781 21.77 51.70 -5.23
CA GLY A 781 20.30 51.74 -5.25
C GLY A 781 19.60 50.98 -4.12
N LEU A 782 20.29 50.09 -3.40
CA LEU A 782 19.73 49.36 -2.24
C LEU A 782 20.32 49.83 -0.90
N LYS A 783 21.35 50.68 -0.90
CA LYS A 783 22.02 51.19 0.31
C LYS A 783 21.09 51.88 1.31
N ALA A 784 20.01 52.51 0.83
CA ALA A 784 19.00 53.17 1.66
C ALA A 784 17.71 52.34 1.83
N ALA A 785 17.65 51.15 1.25
CA ALA A 785 16.48 50.28 1.34
C ALA A 785 16.41 49.64 2.74
N ARG A 786 15.19 49.39 3.22
CA ARG A 786 14.98 48.54 4.38
C ARG A 786 15.13 47.09 3.98
N ILE A 787 16.10 46.39 4.56
CA ILE A 787 16.42 45.01 4.20
C ILE A 787 15.89 44.06 5.28
N GLY A 788 15.11 43.07 4.89
CA GLY A 788 14.58 42.05 5.79
C GLY A 788 14.78 40.62 5.28
N LEU A 789 14.35 39.66 6.09
CA LEU A 789 14.46 38.24 5.81
C LEU A 789 13.08 37.62 5.65
N LEU A 790 12.92 36.71 4.69
CA LEU A 790 11.76 35.82 4.59
C LEU A 790 12.24 34.38 4.62
N GLY A 791 11.85 33.64 5.66
CA GLY A 791 12.26 32.26 5.87
C GLY A 791 11.11 31.27 5.80
N HIS A 792 11.30 30.15 5.12
CA HIS A 792 10.34 29.03 5.12
C HIS A 792 10.80 27.91 6.06
N SER A 793 9.91 27.35 6.88
CA SER A 793 10.22 26.20 7.75
C SER A 793 11.44 26.48 8.66
N GLU A 794 12.51 25.69 8.57
CA GLU A 794 13.78 25.97 9.26
C GLU A 794 14.37 27.35 8.94
N GLY A 795 14.19 27.85 7.73
CA GLY A 795 14.60 29.19 7.33
C GLY A 795 13.94 30.29 8.15
N GLY A 796 12.74 30.03 8.69
CA GLY A 796 12.10 30.94 9.65
C GLY A 796 12.83 31.02 10.99
N ALA A 797 13.40 29.90 11.47
CA ALA A 797 14.27 29.89 12.65
C ALA A 797 15.62 30.56 12.36
N ALA A 798 16.23 30.30 11.20
CA ALA A 798 17.45 30.98 10.78
C ALA A 798 17.25 32.50 10.67
N ALA A 799 16.13 32.95 10.08
CA ALA A 799 15.79 34.37 10.01
C ALA A 799 15.58 35.00 11.40
N ALA A 800 14.99 34.26 12.34
CA ALA A 800 14.85 34.70 13.73
C ALA A 800 16.21 34.84 14.44
N ILE A 801 17.10 33.85 14.28
CA ILE A 801 18.46 33.89 14.85
C ILE A 801 19.21 35.10 14.28
N ALA A 802 19.17 35.31 12.96
CA ALA A 802 19.82 36.44 12.30
C ALA A 802 19.27 37.80 12.82
N ALA A 803 17.95 37.95 12.92
CA ALA A 803 17.32 39.17 13.43
C ALA A 803 17.61 39.43 14.91
N ALA A 804 17.79 38.38 15.71
CA ALA A 804 18.21 38.49 17.10
C ALA A 804 19.70 38.87 17.25
N SER A 805 20.50 38.66 16.20
CA SER A 805 21.96 38.77 16.24
C SER A 805 22.50 40.00 15.53
N SER A 806 21.73 40.62 14.63
CA SER A 806 22.13 41.83 13.90
C SER A 806 20.99 42.84 13.75
N ALA A 807 21.33 44.11 13.94
CA ALA A 807 20.43 45.24 13.67
C ALA A 807 20.28 45.53 12.16
N ASP A 808 21.04 44.86 11.30
CA ASP A 808 20.94 45.01 9.84
C ASP A 808 19.69 44.32 9.26
N VAL A 809 19.09 43.38 10.01
CA VAL A 809 17.78 42.81 9.69
C VAL A 809 16.70 43.76 10.17
N GLN A 810 15.94 44.38 9.26
CA GLN A 810 14.97 45.43 9.60
C GLN A 810 13.51 44.96 9.67
N PHE A 811 13.22 43.73 9.23
CA PHE A 811 11.95 43.04 9.41
C PHE A 811 12.10 41.54 9.11
N VAL A 812 11.17 40.71 9.61
CA VAL A 812 11.17 39.25 9.41
C VAL A 812 9.80 38.77 8.92
N ILE A 813 9.80 37.89 7.93
CA ILE A 813 8.61 37.16 7.47
C ILE A 813 8.88 35.66 7.65
N SER A 814 8.02 35.00 8.42
CA SER A 814 8.09 33.56 8.68
C SER A 814 6.97 32.85 7.96
N LEU A 815 7.31 31.96 7.02
CA LEU A 815 6.38 31.11 6.29
C LEU A 815 6.47 29.68 6.83
N ALA A 816 5.45 29.26 7.57
CA ALA A 816 5.45 27.97 8.27
C ALA A 816 6.74 27.75 9.10
N GLY A 817 7.32 28.81 9.68
CA GLY A 817 8.67 28.76 10.22
C GLY A 817 8.77 28.24 11.64
N LEU A 818 9.77 27.41 11.93
CA LEU A 818 9.95 26.75 13.23
C LEU A 818 10.10 27.78 14.37
N ALA A 819 9.11 27.84 15.27
CA ALA A 819 9.10 28.71 16.44
C ALA A 819 8.76 27.99 17.74
N VAL A 820 8.70 26.66 17.75
CA VAL A 820 8.62 25.84 18.97
C VAL A 820 9.94 25.09 19.17
N LYS A 821 10.13 24.47 20.35
CA LYS A 821 11.33 23.67 20.61
C LYS A 821 11.43 22.52 19.61
N GLY A 822 12.63 22.21 19.14
CA GLY A 822 12.86 21.17 18.13
C GLY A 822 12.29 19.80 18.52
N ILE A 823 12.55 19.36 19.76
CA ILE A 823 11.98 18.12 20.31
C ILE A 823 10.44 18.12 20.30
N ASP A 824 9.79 19.22 20.67
CA ASP A 824 8.33 19.31 20.69
C ASP A 824 7.75 19.28 19.28
N ALA A 825 8.39 19.98 18.33
CA ALA A 825 8.04 19.93 16.91
C ALA A 825 8.08 18.49 16.38
N LEU A 826 9.20 17.77 16.58
CA LEU A 826 9.38 16.41 16.10
C LEU A 826 8.35 15.44 16.70
N LEU A 827 8.03 15.57 17.99
CA LEU A 827 7.04 14.72 18.65
C LEU A 827 5.61 14.96 18.14
N VAL A 828 5.25 16.22 17.86
CA VAL A 828 3.95 16.57 17.29
C VAL A 828 3.88 16.13 15.82
N GLN A 829 4.90 16.45 15.03
CA GLN A 829 5.03 16.04 13.64
C GLN A 829 4.90 14.52 13.49
N ASN A 830 5.63 13.73 14.29
CA ASN A 830 5.54 12.28 14.24
C ASN A 830 4.11 11.80 14.51
N ARG A 831 3.44 12.33 15.54
CA ARG A 831 2.05 11.95 15.85
C ARG A 831 1.09 12.31 14.73
N GLN A 832 1.23 13.49 14.12
CA GLN A 832 0.41 13.93 12.99
C GLN A 832 0.64 13.05 11.75
N LEU A 833 1.90 12.75 11.41
CA LEU A 833 2.24 11.87 10.28
C LEU A 833 1.70 10.46 10.48
N VAL A 834 1.88 9.87 11.67
CA VAL A 834 1.35 8.53 11.98
C VAL A 834 -0.19 8.51 11.94
N ALA A 835 -0.85 9.57 12.42
CA ALA A 835 -2.31 9.70 12.39
C ALA A 835 -2.87 9.88 10.96
N ALA A 836 -2.08 10.42 10.03
CA ALA A 836 -2.47 10.61 8.64
C ALA A 836 -2.60 9.30 7.83
N TYR A 837 -2.23 8.15 8.41
CA TYR A 837 -2.41 6.82 7.80
C TYR A 837 -3.49 6.01 8.54
N PRO A 838 -4.79 6.20 8.21
CA PRO A 838 -5.89 5.53 8.92
C PRO A 838 -5.89 4.01 8.72
N ASP A 839 -5.37 3.53 7.59
CA ASP A 839 -5.30 2.11 7.23
C ASP A 839 -4.23 1.34 8.02
N LEU A 840 -3.27 2.03 8.65
CA LEU A 840 -2.30 1.40 9.55
C LEU A 840 -3.02 0.90 10.81
N PRO A 841 -2.90 -0.38 11.20
CA PRO A 841 -3.51 -0.86 12.44
C PRO A 841 -3.06 -0.04 13.66
N GLN A 842 -3.95 0.15 14.63
CA GLN A 842 -3.67 0.98 15.82
C GLN A 842 -2.38 0.56 16.53
N TYR A 843 -2.16 -0.75 16.72
CA TYR A 843 -0.95 -1.25 17.36
C TYR A 843 0.34 -0.87 16.59
N ASN A 844 0.29 -0.78 15.26
CA ASN A 844 1.44 -0.31 14.47
C ASN A 844 1.63 1.20 14.59
N ARG A 845 0.54 1.98 14.67
CA ARG A 845 0.63 3.42 14.98
C ARG A 845 1.28 3.66 16.35
N ASP A 846 0.88 2.87 17.34
CA ASP A 846 1.45 2.93 18.69
C ASP A 846 2.94 2.56 18.68
N ARG A 847 3.33 1.50 17.94
CA ARG A 847 4.73 1.11 17.76
C ARG A 847 5.57 2.21 17.13
N TYR A 848 5.10 2.84 16.04
CA TYR A 848 5.79 3.98 15.42
C TYR A 848 5.96 5.14 16.39
N ASN A 849 4.90 5.49 17.12
CA ASN A 849 4.96 6.57 18.11
C ASN A 849 5.90 6.26 19.28
N ASP A 850 5.88 5.03 19.80
CA ASP A 850 6.74 4.59 20.92
C ASP A 850 8.22 4.64 20.52
N ILE A 851 8.61 4.03 19.39
CA ILE A 851 10.02 4.04 18.97
C ILE A 851 10.49 5.44 18.60
N ASN A 852 9.73 6.20 17.82
CA ASN A 852 10.17 7.55 17.42
C ASN A 852 10.33 8.46 18.63
N GLN A 853 9.38 8.42 19.57
CA GLN A 853 9.49 9.19 20.81
C GLN A 853 10.74 8.82 21.61
N LEU A 854 11.00 7.52 21.81
CA LEU A 854 12.19 7.05 22.52
C LEU A 854 13.47 7.51 21.83
N MET A 855 13.56 7.35 20.51
CA MET A 855 14.74 7.72 19.75
C MET A 855 14.98 9.24 19.78
N PHE A 856 13.94 10.06 19.62
CA PHE A 856 14.03 11.52 19.73
C PHE A 856 14.52 11.94 21.11
N TYR A 857 13.97 11.39 22.20
CA TYR A 857 14.41 11.71 23.55
C TYR A 857 15.84 11.24 23.82
N THR A 858 16.25 10.09 23.29
CA THR A 858 17.64 9.62 23.41
C THR A 858 18.60 10.60 22.76
N VAL A 859 18.31 11.12 21.56
CA VAL A 859 19.12 12.17 20.94
C VAL A 859 19.09 13.45 21.77
N TYR A 860 17.91 13.95 22.14
CA TYR A 860 17.74 15.20 22.87
C TYR A 860 18.51 15.21 24.20
N THR A 861 18.42 14.13 24.98
CA THR A 861 19.11 14.00 26.28
C THR A 861 20.61 13.71 26.16
N ASN A 862 21.07 13.28 24.97
CA ASN A 862 22.47 12.94 24.71
C ASN A 862 23.05 13.77 23.55
N VAL A 863 22.54 14.99 23.34
CA VAL A 863 22.85 15.81 22.17
C VAL A 863 24.33 16.09 22.01
N ASN A 864 25.13 16.07 23.08
CA ASN A 864 26.58 16.29 23.03
C ASN A 864 27.42 15.02 23.31
N ALA A 865 26.78 13.85 23.44
CA ALA A 865 27.49 12.62 23.74
C ALA A 865 28.36 12.16 22.54
N PRO A 866 29.65 11.83 22.74
CA PRO A 866 30.50 11.32 21.66
C PRO A 866 30.10 9.90 21.24
N ASN A 867 29.45 9.13 22.13
CA ASN A 867 28.95 7.78 21.89
C ASN A 867 27.43 7.73 21.60
N LEU A 868 26.87 8.80 21.01
CA LEU A 868 25.44 8.88 20.70
C LEU A 868 24.95 7.71 19.83
N GLU A 869 25.74 7.30 18.83
CA GLU A 869 25.40 6.14 18.00
C GLU A 869 25.14 4.88 18.85
N GLN A 870 26.05 4.56 19.77
CA GLN A 870 25.90 3.39 20.64
C GLN A 870 24.64 3.52 21.51
N LYS A 871 24.39 4.69 22.10
CA LYS A 871 23.20 4.94 22.92
C LYS A 871 21.89 4.75 22.14
N LEU A 872 21.85 5.14 20.88
CA LEU A 872 20.69 4.92 20.01
C LEU A 872 20.49 3.43 19.70
N ARG A 873 21.57 2.69 19.43
CA ARG A 873 21.53 1.25 19.22
C ARG A 873 21.07 0.51 20.46
N ASP A 874 21.56 0.90 21.65
CA ASP A 874 21.15 0.33 22.93
C ASP A 874 19.67 0.61 23.21
N THR A 875 19.22 1.85 22.97
CA THR A 875 17.79 2.24 23.10
C THR A 875 16.92 1.39 22.19
N PHE A 876 17.31 1.25 20.92
CA PHE A 876 16.59 0.43 19.96
C PHE A 876 16.57 -1.04 20.37
N ALA A 877 17.68 -1.61 20.86
CA ALA A 877 17.73 -3.00 21.31
C ALA A 877 16.77 -3.27 22.47
N VAL A 878 16.70 -2.35 23.44
CA VAL A 878 15.75 -2.44 24.56
C VAL A 878 14.31 -2.36 24.06
N TRP A 879 14.01 -1.40 23.18
CA TRP A 879 12.69 -1.28 22.59
C TRP A 879 12.32 -2.50 21.75
N LYS A 880 13.23 -3.02 20.92
CA LYS A 880 13.02 -4.18 20.06
C LYS A 880 12.71 -5.43 20.87
N ALA A 881 13.37 -5.64 22.01
CA ALA A 881 13.06 -6.75 22.91
C ALA A 881 11.65 -6.64 23.53
N LYS A 882 11.16 -5.43 23.78
CA LYS A 882 9.77 -5.16 24.20
C LYS A 882 8.79 -5.38 23.03
N ASP A 883 9.16 -4.91 21.85
CA ASP A 883 8.37 -5.01 20.62
C ASP A 883 8.21 -6.46 20.14
N ASP A 884 9.25 -7.27 20.21
CA ASP A 884 9.19 -8.70 19.86
C ASP A 884 8.18 -9.44 20.73
N LYS A 885 8.17 -9.16 22.04
CA LYS A 885 7.16 -9.72 22.96
C LYS A 885 5.74 -9.25 22.60
N LEU A 886 5.58 -8.00 22.16
CA LEU A 886 4.30 -7.49 21.68
C LEU A 886 3.87 -8.21 20.39
N VAL A 887 4.73 -8.30 19.38
CA VAL A 887 4.46 -8.98 18.11
C VAL A 887 4.11 -10.45 18.32
N ASP A 888 4.88 -11.15 19.17
CA ASP A 888 4.60 -12.54 19.56
C ASP A 888 3.21 -12.66 20.21
N SER A 889 2.82 -11.69 21.05
CA SER A 889 1.49 -11.64 21.67
C SER A 889 0.35 -11.36 20.68
N LEU A 890 0.64 -10.64 19.58
CA LEU A 890 -0.33 -10.28 18.55
C LEU A 890 -0.62 -11.42 17.57
N LYS A 891 0.21 -12.48 17.55
CA LYS A 891 0.05 -13.67 16.69
C LYS A 891 -0.09 -13.35 15.20
N ILE A 892 0.53 -12.26 14.75
CA ILE A 892 0.48 -11.84 13.34
C ILE A 892 1.39 -12.73 12.49
N GLN A 893 0.84 -13.27 11.39
CA GLN A 893 1.56 -14.21 10.51
C GLN A 893 2.78 -13.56 9.82
N TYR A 894 2.70 -12.27 9.52
CA TYR A 894 3.77 -11.48 8.90
C TYR A 894 3.80 -10.07 9.49
N ASP A 895 4.84 -9.77 10.29
CA ASP A 895 5.10 -8.41 10.73
C ASP A 895 5.92 -7.63 9.70
N HIS A 896 5.27 -6.65 9.07
CA HIS A 896 5.87 -5.75 8.09
C HIS A 896 6.41 -4.46 8.71
N PHE A 897 6.25 -4.25 10.03
CA PHE A 897 6.79 -3.06 10.69
C PHE A 897 8.32 -3.05 10.65
N ARG A 898 8.92 -1.96 10.18
CA ARG A 898 10.38 -1.79 10.16
C ARG A 898 10.71 -0.37 10.57
N PHE A 899 11.45 -0.24 11.68
CA PHE A 899 12.10 1.03 12.02
C PHE A 899 13.46 1.11 11.30
N PRO A 900 13.73 2.16 10.50
CA PRO A 900 14.94 2.26 9.69
C PRO A 900 16.15 2.69 10.53
N LEU A 901 16.60 1.84 11.45
CA LEU A 901 17.62 2.16 12.46
C LEU A 901 18.88 2.78 11.85
N GLU A 902 19.45 2.16 10.82
CA GLU A 902 20.72 2.64 10.22
C GLU A 902 20.58 4.02 9.57
N SER A 903 19.44 4.28 8.92
CA SER A 903 19.18 5.60 8.34
C SER A 903 18.94 6.63 9.43
N TYR A 904 18.23 6.27 10.49
CA TYR A 904 17.96 7.15 11.62
C TYR A 904 19.24 7.49 12.38
N VAL A 905 20.07 6.51 12.73
CA VAL A 905 21.34 6.71 13.44
C VAL A 905 22.25 7.64 12.64
N ARG A 906 22.38 7.42 11.33
CA ARG A 906 23.19 8.28 10.44
C ARG A 906 22.70 9.73 10.44
N GLN A 907 21.39 9.94 10.41
CA GLN A 907 20.81 11.29 10.46
C GLN A 907 21.00 11.92 11.84
N ALA A 908 20.71 11.17 12.90
CA ALA A 908 20.71 11.64 14.28
C ALA A 908 22.09 12.03 14.82
N THR A 909 23.16 11.41 14.31
CA THR A 909 24.53 11.76 14.67
C THR A 909 25.07 12.97 13.92
N GLY A 910 24.39 13.40 12.84
CA GLY A 910 24.76 14.57 12.06
C GLY A 910 24.63 15.87 12.86
N LYS A 911 25.56 16.82 12.60
CA LYS A 911 25.64 18.11 13.31
C LYS A 911 24.32 18.88 13.23
N TRP A 912 23.71 18.93 12.04
CA TRP A 912 22.42 19.57 11.82
C TRP A 912 21.31 19.01 12.71
N TYR A 913 21.10 17.69 12.72
CA TYR A 913 19.98 17.08 13.46
C TYR A 913 20.12 17.29 14.97
N ARG A 914 21.36 17.19 15.48
CA ARG A 914 21.68 17.45 16.89
C ARG A 914 21.34 18.89 17.27
N TYR A 915 21.67 19.86 16.42
CA TYR A 915 21.28 21.25 16.61
C TYR A 915 19.75 21.41 16.55
N HIS A 916 19.12 20.88 15.50
CA HIS A 916 17.68 21.02 15.25
C HIS A 916 16.84 20.50 16.41
N ILE A 917 17.11 19.30 16.92
CA ILE A 917 16.33 18.72 18.01
C ILE A 917 16.51 19.46 19.34
N ALA A 918 17.69 20.04 19.58
CA ALA A 918 17.99 20.83 20.76
C ALA A 918 17.62 22.31 20.63
N PHE A 919 17.15 22.74 19.46
CA PHE A 919 16.80 24.13 19.19
C PHE A 919 15.73 24.63 20.18
N ASP A 920 16.04 25.74 20.84
CA ASP A 920 15.10 26.50 21.66
C ASP A 920 14.91 27.90 21.04
N PRO A 921 13.72 28.23 20.55
CA PRO A 921 13.45 29.51 19.89
C PRO A 921 13.34 30.69 20.89
N ALA A 922 13.02 30.44 22.16
CA ALA A 922 12.69 31.50 23.11
C ALA A 922 13.79 32.57 23.28
N PRO A 923 15.09 32.22 23.39
CA PRO A 923 16.17 33.18 23.51
C PRO A 923 16.36 34.05 22.27
N PHE A 924 15.98 33.58 21.08
CA PHE A 924 16.11 34.33 19.83
C PHE A 924 14.88 35.20 19.59
N LEU A 925 13.68 34.61 19.65
CA LEU A 925 12.44 35.33 19.39
C LEU A 925 12.22 36.51 20.34
N SER A 926 12.58 36.35 21.62
CA SER A 926 12.43 37.41 22.63
C SER A 926 13.35 38.63 22.40
N ARG A 927 14.38 38.50 21.54
CA ARG A 927 15.31 39.57 21.18
C ARG A 927 14.94 40.29 19.89
N ILE A 928 13.92 39.82 19.16
CA ILE A 928 13.50 40.45 17.90
C ILE A 928 12.74 41.75 18.20
N THR A 929 13.36 42.88 17.88
CA THR A 929 12.79 44.23 18.10
C THR A 929 12.14 44.83 16.83
N VAL A 930 12.35 44.17 15.69
CA VAL A 930 11.84 44.58 14.38
C VAL A 930 10.46 44.00 14.07
N PRO A 931 9.70 44.57 13.13
CA PRO A 931 8.41 44.04 12.71
C PRO A 931 8.50 42.59 12.21
N VAL A 932 7.53 41.77 12.62
CA VAL A 932 7.45 40.34 12.26
C VAL A 932 6.09 40.02 11.65
N LEU A 933 6.09 39.28 10.55
CA LEU A 933 4.90 38.62 10.00
C LEU A 933 5.10 37.10 10.04
N ALA A 934 4.29 36.38 10.82
CA ALA A 934 4.31 34.92 10.86
C ALA A 934 3.03 34.35 10.23
N ILE A 935 3.17 33.55 9.18
CA ILE A 935 2.07 32.93 8.43
C ILE A 935 2.18 31.41 8.54
N GLN A 936 1.05 30.75 8.79
CA GLN A 936 0.98 29.31 8.95
C GLN A 936 -0.33 28.76 8.36
N GLY A 937 -0.30 27.54 7.83
CA GLY A 937 -1.51 26.80 7.47
C GLY A 937 -2.11 26.04 8.65
N ASP A 938 -3.44 25.97 8.75
CA ASP A 938 -4.13 25.20 9.80
C ASP A 938 -4.08 23.67 9.59
N LYS A 939 -3.69 23.21 8.39
CA LYS A 939 -3.50 21.79 8.05
C LYS A 939 -2.04 21.40 7.87
N ASP A 940 -1.12 22.18 8.41
CA ASP A 940 0.29 21.83 8.42
C ASP A 940 0.55 20.62 9.34
N LEU A 941 1.05 19.53 8.74
CA LEU A 941 1.40 18.27 9.42
C LEU A 941 2.87 18.21 9.88
N MET A 942 3.68 19.18 9.50
CA MET A 942 5.10 19.27 9.88
C MET A 942 5.27 20.16 11.10
N LEU A 943 4.51 21.25 11.18
CA LEU A 943 4.45 22.14 12.34
C LEU A 943 3.01 22.47 12.67
N HIS A 944 2.54 22.06 13.84
CA HIS A 944 1.18 22.33 14.26
C HIS A 944 0.91 23.84 14.33
N GLY A 945 -0.01 24.30 13.47
CA GLY A 945 0.02 25.68 13.09
C GLY A 945 -0.35 26.68 14.18
N GLN A 946 -1.35 26.34 15.00
CA GLN A 946 -1.81 27.18 16.10
C GLN A 946 -0.73 27.37 17.17
N SER A 947 -0.16 26.27 17.68
CA SER A 947 0.87 26.34 18.73
C SER A 947 2.16 27.01 18.25
N ASN A 948 2.49 26.88 16.97
CA ASN A 948 3.65 27.54 16.39
C ASN A 948 3.47 29.07 16.35
N LEU A 949 2.30 29.55 15.91
CA LEU A 949 1.98 30.99 15.92
C LEU A 949 1.85 31.57 17.33
N GLU A 950 1.31 30.81 18.28
CA GLU A 950 1.28 31.21 19.70
C GLU A 950 2.69 31.44 20.25
N SER A 951 3.67 30.64 19.82
CA SER A 951 5.07 30.83 20.23
C SER A 951 5.68 32.12 19.65
N TRP A 952 5.43 32.41 18.37
CA TRP A 952 5.77 33.70 17.76
C TRP A 952 5.16 34.87 18.53
N GLN A 953 3.86 34.79 18.82
CA GLN A 953 3.16 35.84 19.57
C GLN A 953 3.68 35.99 21.00
N LYS A 954 3.98 34.88 21.68
CA LYS A 954 4.46 34.86 23.06
C LYS A 954 5.84 35.51 23.18
N TYR A 955 6.79 35.11 22.33
CA TYR A 955 8.18 35.52 22.48
C TYR A 955 8.51 36.80 21.70
N ALA A 956 8.09 36.91 20.43
CA ALA A 956 8.35 38.11 19.63
C ALA A 956 7.27 39.20 19.84
N GLY A 957 6.05 38.87 20.25
CA GLY A 957 4.96 39.85 20.37
C GLY A 957 5.17 40.94 21.41
N ALA A 958 6.09 40.77 22.35
CA ALA A 958 6.50 41.80 23.30
C ALA A 958 7.04 43.08 22.63
N ASN A 959 7.49 43.00 21.37
CA ASN A 959 7.93 44.17 20.61
C ASN A 959 6.78 45.08 20.11
N GLY A 960 5.51 44.65 20.26
CA GLY A 960 4.32 45.39 19.81
C GLY A 960 4.13 45.48 18.29
N LYS A 961 4.95 44.77 17.50
CA LYS A 961 5.03 44.84 16.03
C LYS A 961 4.97 43.46 15.34
N THR A 962 4.58 42.41 16.08
CA THR A 962 4.40 41.05 15.55
C THR A 962 2.97 40.83 15.08
N THR A 963 2.82 40.34 13.85
CA THR A 963 1.56 40.00 13.21
C THR A 963 1.54 38.51 12.91
N THR A 964 0.55 37.77 13.42
CA THR A 964 0.37 36.34 13.11
C THR A 964 -0.85 36.11 12.21
N ARG A 965 -0.77 35.11 11.32
CA ARG A 965 -1.85 34.73 10.39
C ARG A 965 -1.93 33.22 10.27
N LEU A 966 -3.00 32.63 10.81
CA LEU A 966 -3.37 31.24 10.54
C LEU A 966 -4.33 31.23 9.35
N LEU A 967 -3.94 30.58 8.26
CA LEU A 967 -4.72 30.51 7.03
C LEU A 967 -5.37 29.13 6.89
N PRO A 968 -6.68 29.07 6.55
CA PRO A 968 -7.43 27.82 6.51
C PRO A 968 -7.09 26.99 5.27
N ASN A 969 -7.13 25.67 5.43
CA ASN A 969 -6.93 24.63 4.42
C ASN A 969 -5.56 24.66 3.73
N LEU A 970 -4.52 25.22 4.38
CA LEU A 970 -3.18 25.25 3.83
C LEU A 970 -2.26 24.22 4.51
N ASN A 971 -1.44 23.54 3.70
CA ASN A 971 -0.41 22.59 4.16
C ASN A 971 0.91 23.30 4.54
N HIS A 972 1.99 22.51 4.76
CA HIS A 972 3.31 23.04 5.12
C HIS A 972 4.00 23.89 4.05
N LEU A 973 3.69 23.67 2.76
CA LEU A 973 4.15 24.51 1.66
C LEU A 973 3.19 25.70 1.40
N LEU A 974 2.22 25.92 2.30
CA LEU A 974 1.19 26.93 2.19
C LEU A 974 0.35 26.82 0.91
N GLN A 975 0.10 25.59 0.46
CA GLN A 975 -0.78 25.24 -0.66
C GLN A 975 -2.15 24.82 -0.13
N ALA A 976 -3.22 25.16 -0.86
CA ALA A 976 -4.54 24.63 -0.58
C ALA A 976 -4.55 23.10 -0.73
N CYS A 977 -5.00 22.37 0.29
CA CYS A 977 -4.89 20.91 0.37
C CYS A 977 -6.18 20.24 0.79
N SER A 978 -6.39 18.99 0.36
CA SER A 978 -7.53 18.16 0.76
C SER A 978 -7.14 17.16 1.84
N THR A 979 -6.04 16.42 1.65
CA THR A 979 -5.51 15.47 2.64
C THR A 979 -4.35 16.06 3.43
N CYS A 980 -3.68 17.05 2.86
CA CYS A 980 -2.56 17.81 3.44
C CYS A 980 -1.34 16.94 3.78
N SER A 981 -1.31 15.72 3.27
CA SER A 981 -0.18 14.79 3.36
C SER A 981 0.93 15.20 2.39
N ALA A 982 2.18 14.86 2.72
CA ALA A 982 3.33 15.15 1.84
C ALA A 982 3.17 14.57 0.42
N SER A 983 2.45 13.45 0.29
CA SER A 983 2.12 12.85 -1.01
C SER A 983 1.20 13.72 -1.89
N GLU A 984 0.52 14.72 -1.34
CA GLU A 984 -0.33 15.65 -2.11
C GLU A 984 0.50 16.78 -2.74
N TYR A 985 1.64 17.16 -2.12
CA TYR A 985 2.33 18.43 -2.39
C TYR A 985 2.69 18.63 -3.87
N ALA A 986 3.20 17.59 -4.54
CA ALA A 986 3.58 17.64 -5.96
C ALA A 986 2.39 17.77 -6.92
N ARG A 987 1.19 17.40 -6.46
CA ARG A 987 -0.05 17.35 -7.25
C ARG A 987 -0.94 18.57 -7.04
N LEU A 988 -0.70 19.29 -5.95
CA LEU A 988 -1.39 20.55 -5.63
C LEU A 988 -0.94 21.67 -6.56
N GLY A 989 -1.79 22.68 -6.69
CA GLY A 989 -1.49 23.87 -7.48
C GLY A 989 -0.49 24.79 -6.79
N ASP A 990 -0.71 26.08 -7.01
CA ASP A 990 0.07 27.21 -6.53
C ASP A 990 0.73 27.05 -5.14
N SER A 991 2.07 27.24 -5.10
CA SER A 991 2.88 27.27 -3.88
C SER A 991 3.76 28.55 -3.83
N PRO A 992 3.60 29.42 -2.81
CA PRO A 992 2.49 29.42 -1.86
C PRO A 992 1.19 29.86 -2.55
N ALA A 993 0.05 29.61 -1.91
CA ALA A 993 -1.27 30.00 -2.43
C ALA A 993 -1.38 31.54 -2.61
N PRO A 994 -2.18 32.04 -3.57
CA PRO A 994 -2.29 33.48 -3.87
C PRO A 994 -2.63 34.36 -2.65
N GLU A 995 -3.46 33.87 -1.74
CA GLU A 995 -3.84 34.55 -0.49
C GLU A 995 -2.64 34.78 0.43
N VAL A 996 -1.66 33.88 0.45
CA VAL A 996 -0.43 34.02 1.22
C VAL A 996 0.39 35.18 0.66
N LEU A 997 0.55 35.21 -0.67
CA LEU A 997 1.27 36.28 -1.36
C LEU A 997 0.62 37.64 -1.13
N ALA A 998 -0.72 37.71 -1.18
CA ALA A 998 -1.46 38.93 -0.90
C ALA A 998 -1.21 39.44 0.53
N VAL A 999 -1.18 38.55 1.53
CA VAL A 999 -0.86 38.90 2.92
C VAL A 999 0.56 39.47 3.03
N ILE A 1000 1.54 38.83 2.39
CA ILE A 1000 2.96 39.28 2.40
C ILE A 1000 3.08 40.68 1.77
N VAL A 1001 2.53 40.86 0.56
CA VAL A 1001 2.60 42.14 -0.17
C VAL A 1001 1.95 43.25 0.63
N ASN A 1002 0.71 43.05 1.10
CA ASN A 1002 -0.02 44.07 1.84
C ASN A 1002 0.72 44.46 3.13
N TRP A 1003 1.30 43.49 3.83
CA TRP A 1003 2.06 43.77 5.04
C TRP A 1003 3.35 44.56 4.75
N LEU A 1004 4.09 44.19 3.70
CA LEU A 1004 5.30 44.90 3.28
C LEU A 1004 5.01 46.31 2.77
N LEU A 1005 3.87 46.57 2.14
CA LEU A 1005 3.48 47.90 1.69
C LEU A 1005 3.09 48.83 2.86
N LEU A 1006 2.60 48.29 3.97
CA LEU A 1006 2.23 49.04 5.17
C LEU A 1006 3.40 49.33 6.12
N LEU A 1007 4.49 48.57 5.99
CA LEU A 1007 5.72 48.69 6.76
C LEU A 1007 6.56 49.91 6.33
#